data_AF-A0A197JBV8-F1
#
_entry.id   AF-A0A197JBV8-F1
#
_cell.length_a   1.000
_cell.length_b   1.000
_cell.length_c   1.000
_cell.angle_alpha   90.00
_cell.angle_beta   90.00
_cell.angle_gamma   90.00
#
_symmetry.space_group_name_H-M   'P 1'
#
loop_
_entity.id
_entity.type
_entity.pdbx_description
1 polymer ?
#
loop_
_entity_poly.entity_id
_entity_poly.type
_entity_poly.pdbx_seq_one_letter_code
_entity_poly.pdbx_strand_id
1 'polypeptide(L)'
;MTSQTTKPDVDGEKKSAPKKDTTSGVADKAFVAGTNILEAKEIAETGYAGVVKIVGKDSPVLSNMIQLADKLVDVGKIVPFIAPAFVILKIIIDIEQKAREVDEKCVDLMERINFLVSHLVVLERIHNVEAMMDTLTAVQDTLKEAAALIEAYRKQSKIARRLRMSNMQNFEQMAGKITTCSSDLMMSLQIQQTGDLSILKRVVPRDRIAENFIRENGGQDMINNDPELVKKFAEKVNLTMSDQVMEQMQSNMQELITRNQSQIEAIVHESSSIGVANMIKAIATHQRELEAELKLTCVQCDKEYNVSTNGPESCRFHSAVGNYDRYHCCQKTSPCQKGYHQPEHHSKYPYSSFFLWSYGILAPKDTVAYWVNIKEIDLEKDDDTIGQVVRVGQLIRWRSWGELVTTPLMLVNVGHVKDDMPYYLEVFDVASLEDTRKMILRTGQTCIFRNAPETETAAFSMGEWVMDQETQQISGIKLTVRVASSKTPTVCIVPLDPLLLKMPDEASVTYHSRCSGGAYKPDRSYEFPETIQLGPVIPASRLREPRSFRTKISSPNIPLLLTPAWEMVANNNVKLANNQEDRFRGTWRALNRSPLSSQKQIILLSVKFEYRLMGEPTYKPVKSFALRDGVKLPLTIAPSQAIDIPWEFLVDKPEHCQGGSLLAINYAHLTIHQPLRLRVICTDIEGEEVSLIQEYVHGVIGATLPAPEDLGFFFVDKIYECQRTSVRISKSAYPDRYLLGITAGFDPMIKITEVDLRKIVAKAEKTGITEVDMKLGVRNLGIDWNIWALVDLSCRRVYGFKVLLYHGSMTKDRVSASLGYAPCPIYGGDDLETRPIQYAEESKIVPTVAHWED
;
A
#
# COMPACT_ATOMS: atom_id res chain seq x y z
N MET A 1 -51.35 -39.03 -35.79
CA MET A 1 -51.41 -40.51 -35.70
C MET A 1 -50.61 -40.94 -34.48
N THR A 2 -51.10 -41.94 -33.75
CA THR A 2 -50.38 -42.88 -32.84
C THR A 2 -49.35 -42.36 -31.82
N SER A 3 -49.30 -42.79 -30.54
CA SER A 3 -50.28 -43.41 -29.60
C SER A 3 -49.53 -43.88 -28.34
N GLN A 4 -50.13 -43.74 -27.14
CA GLN A 4 -49.96 -44.64 -25.96
C GLN A 4 -48.55 -44.71 -25.31
N THR A 5 -48.28 -45.05 -24.03
CA THR A 5 -49.01 -45.31 -22.75
C THR A 5 -47.96 -45.15 -21.61
N THR A 6 -48.21 -45.08 -20.29
CA THR A 6 -49.38 -45.35 -19.42
C THR A 6 -49.34 -44.47 -18.14
N LYS A 7 -50.35 -44.57 -17.28
CA LYS A 7 -50.38 -44.15 -15.84
C LYS A 7 -50.02 -45.38 -14.93
N PRO A 8 -49.85 -45.31 -13.58
CA PRO A 8 -50.65 -44.53 -12.62
C PRO A 8 -49.90 -43.79 -11.48
N ASP A 9 -50.70 -43.10 -10.67
CA ASP A 9 -50.35 -42.16 -9.58
C ASP A 9 -49.94 -42.84 -8.25
N VAL A 10 -49.20 -42.13 -7.37
CA VAL A 10 -49.44 -41.98 -5.90
C VAL A 10 -48.75 -40.70 -5.38
N ASP A 11 -49.53 -39.87 -4.68
CA ASP A 11 -49.27 -38.83 -3.64
C ASP A 11 -47.96 -37.99 -3.56
N GLY A 12 -48.14 -36.70 -3.25
CA GLY A 12 -47.08 -35.84 -2.70
C GLY A 12 -47.30 -34.33 -2.86
N GLU A 13 -48.10 -33.69 -1.99
CA GLU A 13 -48.19 -32.23 -1.94
C GLU A 13 -46.80 -31.58 -1.71
N LYS A 14 -46.42 -30.60 -2.54
CA LYS A 14 -45.39 -29.62 -2.20
C LYS A 14 -45.92 -28.20 -2.37
N LYS A 15 -46.35 -27.62 -1.26
CA LYS A 15 -46.68 -26.19 -1.15
C LYS A 15 -45.41 -25.34 -1.04
N SER A 16 -45.51 -24.13 -1.57
CA SER A 16 -44.52 -23.05 -1.52
C SER A 16 -44.21 -22.58 -0.09
N ALA A 17 -42.97 -22.17 0.15
CA ALA A 17 -42.56 -21.46 1.37
C ALA A 17 -42.06 -20.04 1.03
N PRO A 18 -42.58 -18.97 1.66
CA PRO A 18 -42.02 -17.63 1.54
C PRO A 18 -40.88 -17.42 2.55
N LYS A 19 -39.80 -16.75 2.13
CA LYS A 19 -38.81 -16.21 3.08
C LYS A 19 -39.38 -14.94 3.73
N LYS A 20 -39.13 -14.76 5.03
CA LYS A 20 -39.57 -13.61 5.83
C LYS A 20 -38.43 -13.14 6.73
N ASP A 21 -38.34 -11.83 6.94
CA ASP A 21 -37.29 -11.16 7.72
C ASP A 21 -37.28 -11.52 9.21
N THR A 22 -36.08 -11.66 9.79
CA THR A 22 -35.85 -11.51 11.24
C THR A 22 -34.38 -11.11 11.53
N THR A 23 -34.11 -9.82 11.72
CA THR A 23 -32.82 -9.33 12.27
C THR A 23 -32.97 -8.32 13.42
N SER A 24 -34.18 -7.84 13.74
CA SER A 24 -34.42 -6.95 14.89
C SER A 24 -34.50 -7.64 16.26
N GLY A 25 -34.44 -8.98 16.30
CA GLY A 25 -34.66 -9.77 17.53
C GLY A 25 -33.41 -10.27 18.26
N VAL A 26 -32.22 -9.76 17.92
CA VAL A 26 -30.93 -10.27 18.44
C VAL A 26 -30.33 -9.36 19.53
N ALA A 27 -30.43 -8.02 19.39
CA ALA A 27 -29.88 -7.07 20.35
C ALA A 27 -30.55 -7.16 21.74
N ASP A 28 -31.89 -7.21 21.78
CA ASP A 28 -32.63 -7.37 23.05
C ASP A 28 -32.34 -8.70 23.74
N LYS A 29 -32.03 -9.76 22.97
CA LYS A 29 -31.63 -11.05 23.55
C LYS A 29 -30.23 -11.03 24.15
N ALA A 30 -29.32 -10.21 23.62
CA ALA A 30 -27.99 -10.02 24.22
C ALA A 30 -28.07 -9.25 25.55
N PHE A 31 -28.96 -8.26 25.66
CA PHE A 31 -29.17 -7.53 26.92
C PHE A 31 -29.84 -8.41 27.99
N VAL A 32 -30.88 -9.18 27.62
CA VAL A 32 -31.54 -10.15 28.52
C VAL A 32 -30.59 -11.30 28.91
N ALA A 33 -29.69 -11.74 28.01
CA ALA A 33 -28.63 -12.68 28.36
C ALA A 33 -27.65 -12.07 29.39
N GLY A 34 -27.28 -10.80 29.24
CA GLY A 34 -26.43 -10.08 30.20
C GLY A 34 -27.02 -9.99 31.62
N THR A 35 -28.33 -9.73 31.75
CA THR A 35 -29.00 -9.75 33.06
C THR A 35 -29.13 -11.16 33.63
N ASN A 36 -29.42 -12.17 32.79
CA ASN A 36 -29.50 -13.57 33.23
C ASN A 36 -28.14 -14.13 33.64
N ILE A 37 -27.03 -13.62 33.08
CA ILE A 37 -25.66 -13.95 33.51
C ILE A 37 -25.34 -13.34 34.88
N LEU A 38 -25.87 -12.16 35.20
CA LEU A 38 -25.77 -11.56 36.54
C LEU A 38 -26.58 -12.36 37.57
N GLU A 39 -27.84 -12.71 37.31
CA GLU A 39 -28.63 -13.56 38.21
C GLU A 39 -28.04 -14.97 38.34
N ALA A 40 -27.53 -15.58 37.26
CA ALA A 40 -26.86 -16.88 37.32
C ALA A 40 -25.54 -16.84 38.12
N LYS A 41 -24.84 -15.70 38.12
CA LYS A 41 -23.65 -15.47 38.94
C LYS A 41 -24.02 -15.31 40.42
N GLU A 42 -25.12 -14.61 40.73
CA GLU A 42 -25.66 -14.47 42.08
C GLU A 42 -26.19 -15.81 42.64
N ILE A 43 -26.79 -16.65 41.78
CA ILE A 43 -27.20 -18.03 42.12
C ILE A 43 -25.99 -18.97 42.29
N ALA A 44 -24.92 -18.81 41.51
CA ALA A 44 -23.68 -19.57 41.69
C ALA A 44 -22.92 -19.17 42.96
N GLU A 45 -22.91 -17.88 43.32
CA GLU A 45 -22.31 -17.38 44.55
C GLU A 45 -23.12 -17.82 45.79
N THR A 46 -24.46 -17.78 45.74
CA THR A 46 -25.32 -18.28 46.83
C THR A 46 -25.30 -19.81 47.01
N GLY A 47 -24.97 -20.58 45.97
CA GLY A 47 -24.77 -22.03 46.07
C GLY A 47 -23.52 -22.46 46.88
N TYR A 48 -22.54 -21.57 47.06
CA TYR A 48 -21.29 -21.85 47.79
C TYR A 48 -21.07 -20.94 49.02
N ALA A 49 -21.81 -19.84 49.15
CA ALA A 49 -21.75 -18.91 50.28
C ALA A 49 -22.44 -19.46 51.55
N GLY A 50 -21.73 -20.34 52.28
CA GLY A 50 -22.21 -21.00 53.49
C GLY A 50 -21.24 -20.97 54.67
N VAL A 51 -20.47 -19.90 54.86
CA VAL A 51 -19.67 -19.69 56.09
C VAL A 51 -20.40 -18.68 56.97
N VAL A 52 -21.18 -19.18 57.92
CA VAL A 52 -21.73 -18.34 59.00
C VAL A 52 -20.57 -17.89 59.87
N LYS A 53 -20.20 -16.61 59.79
CA LYS A 53 -19.21 -15.98 60.69
C LYS A 53 -19.71 -16.02 62.15
N ILE A 54 -19.41 -17.10 62.86
CA ILE A 54 -19.47 -17.13 64.32
C ILE A 54 -18.19 -16.46 64.82
N VAL A 55 -18.32 -15.24 65.32
CA VAL A 55 -17.18 -14.44 65.82
C VAL A 55 -16.59 -15.12 67.08
N GLY A 56 -15.33 -15.57 66.97
CA GLY A 56 -14.64 -16.24 68.07
C GLY A 56 -13.12 -16.23 67.93
N LYS A 57 -12.48 -15.21 68.54
CA LYS A 57 -11.02 -15.03 68.75
C LYS A 57 -10.10 -15.21 67.53
N ASP A 58 -9.49 -14.10 67.09
CA ASP A 58 -8.55 -14.05 65.97
C ASP A 58 -7.33 -14.97 66.15
N SER A 59 -7.37 -16.15 65.52
CA SER A 59 -6.20 -16.97 65.25
C SER A 59 -5.62 -16.55 63.88
N PRO A 60 -4.41 -15.96 63.82
CA PRO A 60 -3.81 -15.53 62.54
C PRO A 60 -3.57 -16.72 61.60
N VAL A 61 -3.33 -17.91 62.16
CA VAL A 61 -3.15 -19.17 61.42
C VAL A 61 -4.45 -19.60 60.73
N LEU A 62 -5.58 -19.50 61.42
CA LEU A 62 -6.90 -19.81 60.85
C LEU A 62 -7.30 -18.78 59.79
N SER A 63 -7.00 -17.48 60.01
CA SER A 63 -7.23 -16.43 59.02
C SER A 63 -6.41 -16.65 57.75
N ASN A 64 -5.14 -17.04 57.87
CA ASN A 64 -4.31 -17.42 56.72
C ASN A 64 -4.87 -18.64 55.99
N MET A 65 -5.36 -19.66 56.72
CA MET A 65 -5.96 -20.85 56.12
C MET A 65 -7.22 -20.51 55.30
N ILE A 66 -8.06 -19.59 55.78
CA ILE A 66 -9.23 -19.08 55.04
C ILE A 66 -8.78 -18.38 53.75
N GLN A 67 -7.80 -17.47 53.82
CA GLN A 67 -7.28 -16.77 52.62
C GLN A 67 -6.62 -17.72 51.62
N LEU A 68 -5.97 -18.78 52.09
CA LEU A 68 -5.40 -19.83 51.24
C LEU A 68 -6.49 -20.70 50.60
N ALA A 69 -7.56 -21.02 51.33
CA ALA A 69 -8.71 -21.72 50.79
C ALA A 69 -9.37 -20.92 49.66
N ASP A 70 -9.59 -19.61 49.85
CA ASP A 70 -10.15 -18.73 48.81
C ASP A 70 -9.26 -18.72 47.54
N LYS A 71 -7.93 -18.60 47.70
CA LYS A 71 -6.98 -18.69 46.56
C LYS A 71 -6.97 -20.05 45.88
N LEU A 72 -7.13 -21.14 46.64
CA LEU A 72 -7.24 -22.49 46.07
C LEU A 72 -8.51 -22.67 45.23
N VAL A 73 -9.60 -21.93 45.50
CA VAL A 73 -10.80 -21.97 44.64
C VAL A 73 -10.45 -21.48 43.24
N ASP A 74 -9.71 -20.37 43.13
CA ASP A 74 -9.31 -19.82 41.84
C ASP A 74 -8.32 -20.72 41.10
N VAL A 75 -7.35 -21.31 41.81
CA VAL A 75 -6.46 -22.32 41.20
C VAL A 75 -7.23 -23.58 40.80
N GLY A 76 -8.24 -23.99 41.56
CA GLY A 76 -9.14 -25.10 41.21
C GLY A 76 -9.95 -24.86 39.94
N LYS A 77 -10.22 -23.60 39.55
CA LYS A 77 -10.83 -23.23 38.26
C LYS A 77 -9.89 -23.40 37.06
N ILE A 78 -8.59 -23.61 37.30
CA ILE A 78 -7.56 -23.77 36.26
C ILE A 78 -7.01 -25.20 36.29
N VAL A 79 -6.86 -25.78 37.49
CA VAL A 79 -6.36 -27.13 37.74
C VAL A 79 -7.40 -27.91 38.57
N PRO A 80 -8.41 -28.54 37.94
CA PRO A 80 -9.55 -29.16 38.63
C PRO A 80 -9.17 -30.21 39.68
N PHE A 81 -8.03 -30.89 39.49
CA PHE A 81 -7.50 -31.89 40.41
C PHE A 81 -7.16 -31.33 41.80
N ILE A 82 -7.08 -30.01 41.99
CA ILE A 82 -6.83 -29.37 43.29
C ILE A 82 -8.10 -29.11 44.10
N ALA A 83 -9.29 -29.18 43.49
CA ALA A 83 -10.56 -28.95 44.19
C ALA A 83 -10.76 -29.78 45.48
N PRO A 84 -10.36 -31.07 45.57
CA PRO A 84 -10.38 -31.83 46.81
C PRO A 84 -9.61 -31.17 47.97
N ALA A 85 -8.44 -30.57 47.71
CA ALA A 85 -7.63 -29.93 48.74
C ALA A 85 -8.35 -28.73 49.37
N PHE A 86 -9.06 -27.93 48.55
CA PHE A 86 -9.91 -26.84 49.05
C PHE A 86 -11.03 -27.36 49.96
N VAL A 87 -11.73 -28.43 49.57
CA VAL A 87 -12.82 -29.03 50.38
C VAL A 87 -12.29 -29.51 51.72
N ILE A 88 -11.13 -30.16 51.74
CA ILE A 88 -10.48 -30.65 52.97
C ILE A 88 -10.05 -29.47 53.87
N LEU A 89 -9.52 -28.38 53.30
CA LEU A 89 -9.20 -27.17 54.07
C LEU A 89 -10.44 -26.55 54.69
N LYS A 90 -11.57 -26.49 53.96
CA LYS A 90 -12.84 -26.00 54.51
C LYS A 90 -13.30 -26.86 55.69
N ILE A 91 -13.14 -28.18 55.63
CA ILE A 91 -13.44 -29.08 56.76
C ILE A 91 -12.56 -28.76 57.98
N ILE A 92 -11.24 -28.55 57.80
CA ILE A 92 -10.33 -28.15 58.89
C ILE A 92 -10.75 -26.80 59.49
N ILE A 93 -11.03 -25.81 58.65
CA ILE A 93 -11.50 -24.48 59.06
C ILE A 93 -12.79 -24.61 59.89
N ASP A 94 -13.77 -25.38 59.41
CA ASP A 94 -15.05 -25.59 60.09
C ASP A 94 -14.90 -26.30 61.45
N ILE A 95 -13.96 -27.25 61.58
CA ILE A 95 -13.66 -27.92 62.86
C ILE A 95 -13.03 -26.93 63.84
N GLU A 96 -12.08 -26.13 63.39
CA GLU A 96 -11.32 -25.20 64.23
C GLU A 96 -12.14 -23.94 64.60
N GLN A 97 -13.03 -23.45 63.74
CA GLN A 97 -14.02 -22.42 64.09
C GLN A 97 -15.02 -22.91 65.16
N LYS A 98 -15.34 -24.21 65.18
CA LYS A 98 -16.20 -24.83 66.21
C LYS A 98 -15.44 -25.17 67.50
N ALA A 99 -14.10 -25.10 67.50
CA ALA A 99 -13.29 -25.41 68.67
C ALA A 99 -13.41 -24.30 69.73
N ARG A 100 -13.79 -24.69 70.96
CA ARG A 100 -14.00 -23.74 72.07
C ARG A 100 -12.71 -23.15 72.66
N GLU A 101 -11.53 -23.59 72.20
CA GLU A 101 -10.23 -23.17 72.71
C GLU A 101 -9.10 -23.38 71.69
N VAL A 102 -8.07 -22.53 71.79
CA VAL A 102 -6.82 -22.67 71.03
C VAL A 102 -6.00 -23.80 71.64
N ASP A 103 -5.42 -24.66 70.79
CA ASP A 103 -4.61 -25.81 71.20
C ASP A 103 -3.32 -25.81 70.38
N GLU A 104 -2.16 -25.77 71.05
CA GLU A 104 -0.85 -25.55 70.40
C GLU A 104 -0.50 -26.63 69.37
N LYS A 105 -0.97 -27.87 69.53
CA LYS A 105 -0.71 -28.94 68.55
C LYS A 105 -1.52 -28.76 67.28
N CYS A 106 -2.79 -28.37 67.40
CA CYS A 106 -3.64 -28.01 66.26
C CYS A 106 -3.10 -26.77 65.54
N VAL A 107 -2.61 -25.77 66.29
CA VAL A 107 -1.99 -24.57 65.70
C VAL A 107 -0.69 -24.91 64.96
N ASP A 108 0.21 -25.70 65.55
CA ASP A 108 1.44 -26.15 64.86
C ASP A 108 1.12 -26.92 63.57
N LEU A 109 0.15 -27.84 63.63
CA LEU A 109 -0.27 -28.62 62.48
C LEU A 109 -0.93 -27.76 61.39
N MET A 110 -1.78 -26.81 61.77
CA MET A 110 -2.38 -25.85 60.82
C MET A 110 -1.34 -24.94 60.15
N GLU A 111 -0.28 -24.51 60.85
CA GLU A 111 0.80 -23.73 60.24
C GLU A 111 1.59 -24.56 59.20
N ARG A 112 1.83 -25.84 59.47
CA ARG A 112 2.43 -26.77 58.49
C ARG A 112 1.52 -27.03 57.29
N ILE A 113 0.21 -27.15 57.50
CA ILE A 113 -0.79 -27.28 56.42
C ILE A 113 -0.83 -26.02 55.56
N ASN A 114 -0.86 -24.83 56.18
CA ASN A 114 -0.79 -23.55 55.47
C ASN A 114 0.48 -23.43 54.63
N PHE A 115 1.63 -23.87 55.15
CA PHE A 115 2.89 -23.91 54.40
C PHE A 115 2.76 -24.81 53.16
N LEU A 116 2.37 -26.08 53.34
CA LEU A 116 2.17 -27.05 52.26
C LEU A 116 1.24 -26.51 51.17
N VAL A 117 0.09 -25.97 51.57
CA VAL A 117 -0.95 -25.45 50.67
C VAL A 117 -0.51 -24.19 49.93
N SER A 118 0.30 -23.32 50.56
CA SER A 118 0.76 -22.09 49.90
C SER A 118 1.51 -22.35 48.59
N HIS A 119 2.17 -23.50 48.45
CA HIS A 119 2.87 -23.91 47.24
C HIS A 119 1.92 -24.38 46.12
N LEU A 120 0.74 -24.91 46.45
CA LEU A 120 -0.26 -25.29 45.44
C LEU A 120 -0.77 -24.08 44.63
N VAL A 121 -0.68 -22.86 45.19
CA VAL A 121 -1.06 -21.63 44.47
C VAL A 121 -0.19 -21.39 43.21
N VAL A 122 1.02 -21.96 43.17
CA VAL A 122 1.94 -21.82 42.02
C VAL A 122 1.47 -22.61 40.78
N LEU A 123 0.59 -23.60 40.95
CA LEU A 123 0.10 -24.46 39.86
C LEU A 123 -0.62 -23.70 38.73
N GLU A 124 -1.19 -22.52 39.01
CA GLU A 124 -1.77 -21.61 38.00
C GLU A 124 -0.82 -21.34 36.82
N ARG A 125 0.50 -21.38 37.05
CA ARG A 125 1.52 -20.96 36.07
C ARG A 125 2.22 -22.12 35.37
N ILE A 126 1.88 -23.37 35.71
CA ILE A 126 2.61 -24.56 35.24
C ILE A 126 1.85 -25.25 34.11
N HIS A 127 2.54 -25.41 32.98
CA HIS A 127 1.95 -25.88 31.72
C HIS A 127 1.86 -27.41 31.59
N ASN A 128 2.50 -28.18 32.48
CA ASN A 128 2.47 -29.64 32.48
C ASN A 128 2.20 -30.15 33.90
N VAL A 129 0.92 -30.29 34.25
CA VAL A 129 0.47 -30.78 35.56
C VAL A 129 0.50 -32.31 35.64
N GLU A 130 0.38 -33.01 34.51
CA GLU A 130 0.32 -34.49 34.45
C GLU A 130 1.53 -35.15 35.13
N ALA A 131 2.74 -34.60 34.92
CA ALA A 131 3.98 -35.09 35.52
C ALA A 131 4.04 -34.97 37.06
N MET A 132 3.08 -34.27 37.70
CA MET A 132 3.04 -34.05 39.15
C MET A 132 1.84 -34.70 39.83
N MET A 133 1.00 -35.45 39.10
CA MET A 133 -0.25 -36.01 39.61
C MET A 133 -0.10 -36.91 40.84
N ASP A 134 0.96 -37.72 40.89
CA ASP A 134 1.26 -38.57 42.06
C ASP A 134 1.58 -37.71 43.29
N THR A 135 2.37 -36.65 43.13
CA THR A 135 2.69 -35.69 44.20
C THR A 135 1.42 -34.98 44.68
N LEU A 136 0.56 -34.52 43.76
CA LEU A 136 -0.69 -33.83 44.11
C LEU A 136 -1.71 -34.75 44.80
N THR A 137 -1.71 -36.04 44.45
CA THR A 137 -2.52 -37.06 45.14
C THR A 137 -2.01 -37.28 46.57
N ALA A 138 -0.69 -37.42 46.75
CA ALA A 138 -0.07 -37.53 48.07
C ALA A 138 -0.32 -36.30 48.97
N VAL A 139 -0.41 -35.09 48.40
CA VAL A 139 -0.84 -33.88 49.12
C VAL A 139 -2.27 -34.03 49.63
N GLN A 140 -3.20 -34.49 48.79
CA GLN A 140 -4.60 -34.66 49.18
C GLN A 140 -4.77 -35.74 50.25
N ASP A 141 -4.08 -36.86 50.13
CA ASP A 141 -4.10 -37.92 51.15
C ASP A 141 -3.54 -37.43 52.48
N THR A 142 -2.42 -36.70 52.47
CA THR A 142 -1.83 -36.08 53.67
C THR A 142 -2.80 -35.08 54.31
N LEU A 143 -3.50 -34.26 53.51
CA LEU A 143 -4.51 -33.32 54.02
C LEU A 143 -5.74 -34.05 54.59
N LYS A 144 -6.24 -35.12 53.95
CA LYS A 144 -7.36 -35.95 54.46
C LYS A 144 -7.01 -36.54 55.83
N GLU A 145 -5.83 -37.14 55.96
CA GLU A 145 -5.36 -37.70 57.23
C GLU A 145 -5.18 -36.62 58.30
N ALA A 146 -4.63 -35.45 57.95
CA ALA A 146 -4.44 -34.35 58.89
C ALA A 146 -5.79 -33.78 59.39
N ALA A 147 -6.78 -33.64 58.50
CA ALA A 147 -8.14 -33.24 58.86
C ALA A 147 -8.80 -34.28 59.80
N ALA A 148 -8.68 -35.57 59.47
CA ALA A 148 -9.19 -36.67 60.31
C ALA A 148 -8.55 -36.71 61.70
N LEU A 149 -7.24 -36.43 61.79
CA LEU A 149 -6.47 -36.31 63.03
C LEU A 149 -6.94 -35.12 63.88
N ILE A 150 -7.07 -33.93 63.27
CA ILE A 150 -7.57 -32.73 63.95
C ILE A 150 -8.99 -32.98 64.48
N GLU A 151 -9.88 -33.56 63.67
CA GLU A 151 -11.25 -33.87 64.09
C GLU A 151 -11.29 -34.90 65.24
N ALA A 152 -10.52 -35.99 65.14
CA ALA A 152 -10.43 -37.02 66.17
C ALA A 152 -9.87 -36.45 67.50
N TYR A 153 -8.87 -35.57 67.41
CA TYR A 153 -8.28 -34.89 68.56
C TYR A 153 -9.26 -33.90 69.19
N ARG A 154 -9.94 -33.06 68.40
CA ARG A 154 -10.91 -32.08 68.88
C ARG A 154 -12.17 -32.71 69.49
N LYS A 155 -12.55 -33.93 69.08
CA LYS A 155 -13.60 -34.74 69.73
C LYS A 155 -13.20 -35.27 71.12
N GLN A 156 -11.92 -35.33 71.48
CA GLN A 156 -11.46 -35.71 72.83
C GLN A 156 -11.63 -34.55 73.84
N SER A 157 -12.03 -34.89 75.07
CA SER A 157 -12.03 -33.99 76.22
C SER A 157 -10.64 -33.41 76.50
N LYS A 158 -10.60 -32.26 77.17
CA LYS A 158 -9.37 -31.54 77.51
C LYS A 158 -8.38 -32.40 78.30
N ILE A 159 -8.88 -33.25 79.20
CA ILE A 159 -8.07 -34.15 80.02
C ILE A 159 -7.47 -35.26 79.14
N ALA A 160 -8.28 -35.92 78.30
CA ALA A 160 -7.80 -36.96 77.39
C ALA A 160 -6.80 -36.44 76.34
N ARG A 161 -7.02 -35.22 75.80
CA ARG A 161 -6.08 -34.57 74.86
C ARG A 161 -4.68 -34.34 75.42
N ARG A 162 -4.57 -34.13 76.73
CA ARG A 162 -3.32 -33.88 77.46
C ARG A 162 -2.65 -35.16 77.94
N LEU A 163 -3.42 -36.09 78.51
CA LEU A 163 -2.89 -37.31 79.14
C LEU A 163 -2.50 -38.43 78.17
N ARG A 164 -2.91 -38.41 76.90
CA ARG A 164 -2.61 -39.49 75.94
C ARG A 164 -1.34 -39.23 75.15
N MET A 165 -0.27 -39.98 75.44
CA MET A 165 0.99 -39.91 74.69
C MET A 165 0.85 -40.29 73.21
N SER A 166 -0.12 -41.13 72.85
CA SER A 166 -0.42 -41.47 71.45
C SER A 166 -0.84 -40.26 70.62
N ASN A 167 -1.48 -39.25 71.22
CA ASN A 167 -1.75 -37.98 70.55
C ASN A 167 -0.44 -37.32 70.08
N MET A 168 0.61 -37.30 70.92
CA MET A 168 1.89 -36.70 70.56
C MET A 168 2.56 -37.44 69.40
N GLN A 169 2.58 -38.77 69.45
CA GLN A 169 3.14 -39.62 68.38
C GLN A 169 2.40 -39.42 67.04
N ASN A 170 1.08 -39.33 67.08
CA ASN A 170 0.26 -39.09 65.87
C ASN A 170 0.53 -37.71 65.24
N PHE A 171 0.69 -36.67 66.07
CA PHE A 171 1.06 -35.34 65.56
C PHE A 171 2.53 -35.27 65.09
N GLU A 172 3.47 -35.96 65.75
CA GLU A 172 4.87 -36.09 65.27
C GLU A 172 4.94 -36.84 63.92
N GLN A 173 4.18 -37.93 63.76
CA GLN A 173 4.08 -38.66 62.49
C GLN A 173 3.45 -37.81 61.38
N MET A 174 2.38 -37.07 61.69
CA MET A 174 1.72 -36.19 60.72
C MET A 174 2.60 -35.00 60.30
N ALA A 175 3.32 -34.39 61.25
CA ALA A 175 4.32 -33.37 60.94
C ALA A 175 5.43 -33.91 60.03
N GLY A 176 5.85 -35.17 60.22
CA GLY A 176 6.74 -35.89 59.31
C GLY A 176 6.16 -36.04 57.89
N LYS A 177 4.92 -36.57 57.76
CA LYS A 177 4.24 -36.71 56.47
C LYS A 177 4.12 -35.39 55.71
N ILE A 178 3.66 -34.32 56.38
CA ILE A 178 3.56 -32.98 55.77
C ILE A 178 4.93 -32.45 55.36
N THR A 179 5.99 -32.72 56.12
CA THR A 179 7.36 -32.28 55.78
C THR A 179 7.89 -32.97 54.53
N THR A 180 7.72 -34.29 54.41
CA THR A 180 8.07 -35.04 53.20
C THR A 180 7.26 -34.53 52.00
N CYS A 181 5.94 -34.49 52.14
CA CYS A 181 5.04 -34.07 51.06
C CYS A 181 5.29 -32.62 50.59
N SER A 182 5.59 -31.70 51.52
CA SER A 182 5.98 -30.31 51.17
C SER A 182 7.31 -30.27 50.39
N SER A 183 8.26 -31.13 50.76
CA SER A 183 9.58 -31.20 50.12
C SER A 183 9.47 -31.74 48.69
N ASP A 184 8.70 -32.81 48.50
CA ASP A 184 8.43 -33.39 47.19
C ASP A 184 7.66 -32.41 46.30
N LEU A 185 6.64 -31.72 46.84
CA LEU A 185 5.88 -30.70 46.13
C LEU A 185 6.76 -29.52 45.70
N MET A 186 7.61 -28.97 46.58
CA MET A 186 8.53 -27.89 46.21
C MET A 186 9.54 -28.32 45.13
N MET A 187 10.00 -29.57 45.16
CA MET A 187 10.90 -30.13 44.15
C MET A 187 10.21 -30.27 42.79
N SER A 188 9.01 -30.87 42.76
CA SER A 188 8.20 -31.02 41.54
C SER A 188 7.83 -29.67 40.91
N LEU A 189 7.52 -28.67 41.73
CA LEU A 189 7.21 -27.30 41.28
C LEU A 189 8.45 -26.45 40.95
N GLN A 190 9.67 -26.98 41.10
CA GLN A 190 10.96 -26.28 40.92
C GLN A 190 11.08 -24.97 41.72
N ILE A 191 10.44 -24.89 42.88
CA ILE A 191 10.42 -23.67 43.70
C ILE A 191 11.80 -23.47 44.34
N GLN A 192 12.51 -22.40 43.94
CA GLN A 192 13.72 -21.97 44.63
C GLN A 192 13.38 -21.58 46.07
N GLN A 193 14.14 -22.10 47.04
CA GLN A 193 13.87 -21.96 48.47
C GLN A 193 13.95 -20.50 48.93
N THR A 194 12.82 -19.81 48.95
CA THR A 194 12.67 -18.39 49.34
C THR A 194 11.85 -18.20 50.63
N GLY A 195 11.27 -19.27 51.18
CA GLY A 195 10.47 -19.25 52.41
C GLY A 195 11.21 -19.82 53.63
N ASP A 196 10.75 -19.45 54.83
CA ASP A 196 11.34 -19.94 56.08
C ASP A 196 10.95 -21.41 56.36
N LEU A 197 11.90 -22.31 56.15
CA LEU A 197 11.77 -23.75 56.41
C LEU A 197 11.73 -24.10 57.93
N SER A 198 11.82 -23.12 58.84
CA SER A 198 11.74 -23.35 60.28
C SER A 198 10.43 -24.04 60.70
N ILE A 199 9.31 -23.73 60.02
CA ILE A 199 7.98 -24.29 60.28
C ILE A 199 7.96 -25.82 60.09
N LEU A 200 8.65 -26.32 59.06
CA LEU A 200 8.76 -27.77 58.84
C LEU A 200 9.75 -28.42 59.82
N LYS A 201 10.85 -27.74 60.17
CA LYS A 201 11.96 -28.30 60.96
C LYS A 201 11.78 -28.24 62.48
N ARG A 202 10.84 -27.44 63.00
CA ARG A 202 10.62 -27.31 64.46
C ARG A 202 9.95 -28.55 65.06
N VAL A 203 10.20 -28.80 66.35
CA VAL A 203 9.60 -29.91 67.11
C VAL A 203 8.14 -29.62 67.44
N VAL A 204 7.27 -30.64 67.39
CA VAL A 204 5.85 -30.55 67.76
C VAL A 204 5.69 -30.15 69.24
N PRO A 205 4.76 -29.24 69.61
CA PRO A 205 4.55 -28.82 71.00
C PRO A 205 4.22 -29.98 71.96
N ARG A 206 4.95 -30.05 73.08
CA ARG A 206 4.86 -31.12 74.09
C ARG A 206 4.29 -30.63 75.42
N ASP A 207 3.36 -31.39 75.99
CA ASP A 207 2.79 -31.10 77.31
C ASP A 207 3.67 -31.69 78.42
N ARG A 208 4.70 -30.93 78.80
CA ARG A 208 5.65 -31.34 79.85
C ARG A 208 5.00 -31.64 81.20
N ILE A 209 3.81 -31.09 81.48
CA ILE A 209 3.08 -31.36 82.73
C ILE A 209 2.48 -32.77 82.69
N ALA A 210 1.88 -33.15 81.55
CA ALA A 210 1.39 -34.50 81.32
C ALA A 210 2.53 -35.52 81.26
N GLU A 211 3.60 -35.25 80.49
CA GLU A 211 4.77 -36.15 80.38
C GLU A 211 5.39 -36.47 81.75
N ASN A 212 5.60 -35.44 82.58
CA ASN A 212 6.13 -35.62 83.93
C ASN A 212 5.16 -36.40 84.81
N PHE A 213 3.86 -36.09 84.77
CA PHE A 213 2.85 -36.82 85.54
C PHE A 213 2.76 -38.31 85.15
N ILE A 214 2.84 -38.61 83.85
CA ILE A 214 2.81 -39.99 83.32
C ILE A 214 4.05 -40.77 83.76
N ARG A 215 5.23 -40.14 83.74
CA ARG A 215 6.48 -40.73 84.26
C ARG A 215 6.46 -40.91 85.78
N GLU A 216 5.87 -39.97 86.52
CA GLU A 216 5.77 -40.00 87.99
C GLU A 216 4.80 -41.09 88.52
N ASN A 217 3.79 -41.49 87.72
CA ASN A 217 2.71 -42.39 88.15
C ASN A 217 2.71 -43.76 87.43
N GLY A 218 3.87 -44.24 86.97
CA GLY A 218 4.04 -45.62 86.49
C GLY A 218 3.68 -45.86 85.01
N GLY A 219 3.51 -44.82 84.20
CA GLY A 219 3.29 -44.93 82.76
C GLY A 219 1.82 -44.79 82.32
N GLN A 220 1.62 -44.76 81.00
CA GLN A 220 0.32 -44.49 80.38
C GLN A 220 -0.74 -45.52 80.79
N ASP A 221 -0.38 -46.81 80.84
CA ASP A 221 -1.32 -47.91 81.07
C ASP A 221 -1.88 -47.92 82.49
N MET A 222 -1.12 -47.45 83.47
CA MET A 222 -1.61 -47.26 84.84
C MET A 222 -2.65 -46.14 84.91
N ILE A 223 -2.40 -45.02 84.23
CA ILE A 223 -3.31 -43.86 84.21
C ILE A 223 -4.58 -44.15 83.41
N ASN A 224 -4.51 -44.91 82.32
CA ASN A 224 -5.68 -45.29 81.52
C ASN A 224 -6.68 -46.17 82.29
N ASN A 225 -6.22 -46.88 83.33
CA ASN A 225 -7.00 -47.86 84.08
C ASN A 225 -7.35 -47.41 85.52
N ASP A 226 -6.85 -46.27 85.99
CA ASP A 226 -7.11 -45.73 87.32
C ASP A 226 -7.81 -44.34 87.26
N PRO A 227 -9.13 -44.28 87.53
CA PRO A 227 -9.88 -43.02 87.56
C PRO A 227 -9.36 -41.99 88.58
N GLU A 228 -8.78 -42.42 89.70
CA GLU A 228 -8.26 -41.50 90.73
C GLU A 228 -6.95 -40.83 90.29
N LEU A 229 -6.12 -41.50 89.46
CA LEU A 229 -4.98 -40.84 88.83
C LEU A 229 -5.40 -39.79 87.80
N VAL A 230 -6.43 -40.08 86.98
CA VAL A 230 -6.99 -39.11 86.03
C VAL A 230 -7.59 -37.90 86.75
N LYS A 231 -8.27 -38.11 87.88
CA LYS A 231 -8.82 -37.06 88.74
C LYS A 231 -7.74 -36.18 89.36
N LYS A 232 -6.68 -36.79 89.94
CA LYS A 232 -5.51 -36.05 90.46
C LYS A 232 -4.82 -35.20 89.40
N PHE A 233 -4.74 -35.70 88.16
CA PHE A 233 -4.23 -34.88 87.05
C PHE A 233 -5.16 -33.71 86.75
N ALA A 234 -6.47 -33.96 86.64
CA ALA A 234 -7.47 -32.94 86.36
C ALA A 234 -7.42 -31.79 87.38
N GLU A 235 -7.33 -32.12 88.68
CA GLU A 235 -7.09 -31.16 89.77
C GLU A 235 -5.75 -30.41 89.59
N LYS A 236 -4.64 -31.12 89.32
CA LYS A 236 -3.30 -30.52 89.07
C LYS A 236 -3.27 -29.55 87.89
N VAL A 237 -4.20 -29.66 86.94
CA VAL A 237 -4.31 -28.74 85.78
C VAL A 237 -5.57 -27.86 85.76
N ASN A 238 -6.28 -27.75 86.88
CA ASN A 238 -7.51 -26.95 87.04
C ASN A 238 -8.61 -27.27 86.01
N LEU A 239 -8.83 -28.56 85.72
CA LEU A 239 -9.89 -29.05 84.85
C LEU A 239 -10.92 -29.87 85.64
N THR A 240 -12.19 -29.70 85.30
CA THR A 240 -13.29 -30.52 85.85
C THR A 240 -13.35 -31.87 85.14
N MET A 241 -13.32 -32.97 85.91
CA MET A 241 -13.55 -34.31 85.39
C MET A 241 -15.04 -34.52 85.05
N SER A 242 -15.32 -35.20 83.94
CA SER A 242 -16.66 -35.67 83.57
C SER A 242 -16.61 -37.18 83.31
N ASP A 243 -17.73 -37.87 83.48
CA ASP A 243 -17.79 -39.34 83.44
C ASP A 243 -17.32 -39.91 82.07
N GLN A 244 -17.56 -39.17 80.99
CA GLN A 244 -17.12 -39.49 79.63
C GLN A 244 -15.59 -39.45 79.42
N VAL A 245 -14.81 -38.89 80.36
CA VAL A 245 -13.34 -38.82 80.23
C VAL A 245 -12.72 -40.21 80.23
N MET A 246 -13.22 -41.16 81.04
CA MET A 246 -12.65 -42.50 81.12
C MET A 246 -12.94 -43.34 79.87
N GLU A 247 -14.16 -43.29 79.34
CA GLU A 247 -14.51 -43.90 78.05
C GLU A 247 -13.64 -43.32 76.91
N GLN A 248 -13.46 -42.00 76.89
CA GLN A 248 -12.57 -41.35 75.93
C GLN A 248 -11.11 -41.73 76.13
N MET A 249 -10.65 -41.98 77.36
CA MET A 249 -9.29 -42.47 77.66
C MET A 249 -9.04 -43.91 77.21
N GLN A 250 -10.09 -44.71 77.03
CA GLN A 250 -10.00 -46.10 76.52
C GLN A 250 -10.28 -46.23 75.01
N SER A 251 -10.83 -45.20 74.35
CA SER A 251 -11.14 -45.20 72.92
C SER A 251 -9.92 -45.40 72.00
N ASN A 252 -9.98 -46.29 71.01
CA ASN A 252 -8.89 -46.41 70.03
C ASN A 252 -8.88 -45.20 69.08
N MET A 253 -7.88 -44.33 69.22
CA MET A 253 -7.76 -43.13 68.37
C MET A 253 -7.54 -43.48 66.90
N GLN A 254 -6.86 -44.58 66.59
CA GLN A 254 -6.57 -44.96 65.21
C GLN A 254 -7.85 -45.32 64.45
N GLU A 255 -8.79 -46.01 65.11
CA GLU A 255 -10.12 -46.32 64.54
C GLU A 255 -10.95 -45.04 64.29
N LEU A 256 -10.86 -44.06 65.19
CA LEU A 256 -11.52 -42.76 65.01
C LEU A 256 -10.91 -41.96 63.85
N ILE A 257 -9.59 -41.98 63.66
CA ILE A 257 -8.93 -41.34 62.51
C ILE A 257 -9.38 -42.01 61.22
N THR A 258 -9.27 -43.35 61.11
CA THR A 258 -9.71 -44.09 59.91
C THR A 258 -11.18 -43.86 59.58
N ARG A 259 -12.05 -43.77 60.60
CA ARG A 259 -13.48 -43.48 60.42
C ARG A 259 -13.75 -42.04 59.96
N ASN A 260 -13.08 -41.05 60.53
CA ASN A 260 -13.21 -39.66 60.06
C ASN A 260 -12.66 -39.53 58.64
N GLN A 261 -11.54 -40.19 58.32
CA GLN A 261 -10.92 -40.17 56.99
C GLN A 261 -11.86 -40.70 55.90
N SER A 262 -12.55 -41.81 56.12
CA SER A 262 -13.53 -42.33 55.15
C SER A 262 -14.79 -41.47 55.02
N GLN A 263 -15.20 -40.78 56.10
CA GLN A 263 -16.28 -39.79 56.03
C GLN A 263 -15.87 -38.54 55.23
N ILE A 264 -14.66 -38.03 55.43
CA ILE A 264 -14.10 -36.91 54.66
C ILE A 264 -13.95 -37.29 53.19
N GLU A 265 -13.49 -38.51 52.89
CA GLU A 265 -13.34 -39.03 51.53
C GLU A 265 -14.69 -39.13 50.78
N ALA A 266 -15.75 -39.56 51.47
CA ALA A 266 -17.10 -39.55 50.90
C ALA A 266 -17.57 -38.13 50.54
N ILE A 267 -17.36 -37.15 51.43
CA ILE A 267 -17.70 -35.73 51.20
C ILE A 267 -16.89 -35.14 50.01
N VAL A 268 -15.61 -35.51 49.90
CA VAL A 268 -14.73 -35.11 48.77
C VAL A 268 -15.19 -35.73 47.45
N HIS A 269 -15.66 -36.98 47.44
CA HIS A 269 -16.17 -37.64 46.24
C HIS A 269 -17.54 -37.09 45.79
N GLU A 270 -18.42 -36.75 46.73
CA GLU A 270 -19.72 -36.13 46.45
C GLU A 270 -19.55 -34.70 45.89
N SER A 271 -18.63 -33.91 46.44
CA SER A 271 -18.37 -32.54 45.99
C SER A 271 -17.58 -32.45 44.67
N SER A 272 -16.62 -33.35 44.41
CA SER A 272 -15.84 -33.33 43.17
C SER A 272 -16.66 -33.71 41.93
N SER A 273 -17.54 -34.71 42.04
CA SER A 273 -18.37 -35.19 40.93
C SER A 273 -19.37 -34.15 40.41
N ILE A 274 -19.93 -33.31 41.29
CA ILE A 274 -20.84 -32.21 40.91
C ILE A 274 -20.06 -31.02 40.34
N GLY A 275 -18.91 -30.67 40.92
CA GLY A 275 -18.09 -29.55 40.47
C GLY A 275 -17.51 -29.75 39.06
N VAL A 276 -16.90 -30.92 38.81
CA VAL A 276 -16.27 -31.24 37.51
C VAL A 276 -17.30 -31.30 36.38
N ALA A 277 -18.49 -31.87 36.61
CA ALA A 277 -19.54 -31.97 35.60
C ALA A 277 -20.06 -30.58 35.16
N ASN A 278 -20.29 -29.67 36.11
CA ASN A 278 -20.71 -28.30 35.80
C ASN A 278 -19.61 -27.48 35.14
N MET A 279 -18.34 -27.68 35.54
CA MET A 279 -17.18 -27.00 34.98
C MET A 279 -16.86 -27.43 33.55
N ILE A 280 -16.93 -28.73 33.23
CA ILE A 280 -16.81 -29.22 31.84
C ILE A 280 -17.93 -28.63 30.97
N LYS A 281 -19.14 -28.49 31.52
CA LYS A 281 -20.26 -27.84 30.83
C LYS A 281 -20.00 -26.34 30.60
N ALA A 282 -19.46 -25.63 31.58
CA ALA A 282 -19.11 -24.22 31.48
C ALA A 282 -17.96 -23.98 30.48
N ILE A 283 -16.88 -24.77 30.54
CA ILE A 283 -15.76 -24.71 29.59
C ILE A 283 -16.25 -25.03 28.17
N ALA A 284 -17.03 -26.10 27.99
CA ALA A 284 -17.59 -26.44 26.68
C ALA A 284 -18.60 -25.40 26.15
N THR A 285 -19.23 -24.62 27.04
CA THR A 285 -20.12 -23.50 26.63
C THR A 285 -19.31 -22.28 26.26
N HIS A 286 -18.33 -21.87 27.08
CA HIS A 286 -17.44 -20.75 26.80
C HIS A 286 -16.57 -20.99 25.55
N GLN A 287 -16.09 -22.22 25.36
CA GLN A 287 -15.35 -22.60 24.16
C GLN A 287 -16.26 -22.63 22.92
N ARG A 288 -17.51 -23.09 23.03
CA ARG A 288 -18.51 -22.92 21.94
C ARG A 288 -18.85 -21.46 21.67
N GLU A 289 -18.87 -20.59 22.68
CA GLU A 289 -19.12 -19.15 22.50
C GLU A 289 -17.95 -18.46 21.80
N LEU A 290 -16.71 -18.83 22.12
CA LEU A 290 -15.49 -18.39 21.42
C LEU A 290 -15.38 -18.97 19.99
N GLU A 291 -15.81 -20.22 19.78
CA GLU A 291 -15.86 -20.87 18.46
C GLU A 291 -17.04 -20.35 17.60
N ALA A 292 -18.13 -19.91 18.21
CA ALA A 292 -19.29 -19.29 17.55
C ALA A 292 -19.13 -17.77 17.37
N GLU A 293 -18.10 -17.16 17.96
CA GLU A 293 -17.79 -15.75 17.76
C GLU A 293 -17.43 -15.49 16.29
N LEU A 294 -18.00 -14.43 15.72
CA LEU A 294 -17.79 -14.07 14.33
C LEU A 294 -16.32 -13.67 14.11
N LYS A 295 -15.59 -14.50 13.36
CA LYS A 295 -14.27 -14.14 12.84
C LYS A 295 -14.39 -12.97 11.87
N LEU A 296 -13.69 -11.88 12.18
CA LEU A 296 -13.58 -10.69 11.36
C LEU A 296 -12.20 -10.64 10.69
N THR A 297 -12.11 -10.11 9.49
CA THR A 297 -10.81 -9.88 8.82
C THR A 297 -10.37 -8.45 9.05
N CYS A 298 -9.15 -8.26 9.57
CA CYS A 298 -8.60 -6.93 9.81
C CYS A 298 -8.14 -6.26 8.52
N VAL A 299 -8.75 -5.15 8.12
CA VAL A 299 -8.41 -4.43 6.87
C VAL A 299 -7.00 -3.80 6.85
N GLN A 300 -6.31 -3.78 7.99
CA GLN A 300 -4.98 -3.16 8.15
C GLN A 300 -3.82 -4.14 7.98
N CYS A 301 -4.06 -5.43 8.22
CA CYS A 301 -3.03 -6.47 8.22
C CYS A 301 -3.50 -7.81 7.63
N ASP A 302 -4.73 -7.86 7.09
CA ASP A 302 -5.39 -8.98 6.44
C ASP A 302 -5.43 -10.29 7.26
N LYS A 303 -5.44 -10.16 8.60
CA LYS A 303 -5.55 -11.30 9.53
C LYS A 303 -6.97 -11.43 10.07
N GLU A 304 -7.44 -12.68 10.15
CA GLU A 304 -8.62 -13.02 10.95
C GLU A 304 -8.38 -12.75 12.44
N TYR A 305 -9.39 -12.22 13.12
CA TYR A 305 -9.40 -11.97 14.55
C TYR A 305 -10.82 -12.08 15.12
N ASN A 306 -10.91 -12.29 16.43
CA ASN A 306 -12.16 -12.25 17.19
C ASN A 306 -12.23 -10.94 17.98
N VAL A 307 -13.42 -10.40 18.23
CA VAL A 307 -13.60 -9.16 18.99
C VAL A 307 -13.10 -9.33 20.43
N SER A 308 -13.35 -10.49 21.05
CA SER A 308 -12.89 -10.88 22.38
C SER A 308 -11.36 -10.91 22.54
N THR A 309 -10.61 -11.17 21.47
CA THR A 309 -9.14 -11.24 21.47
C THR A 309 -8.47 -10.00 20.86
N ASN A 310 -9.25 -8.96 20.53
CA ASN A 310 -8.76 -7.73 19.93
C ASN A 310 -8.15 -6.78 20.97
N GLY A 311 -6.86 -6.99 21.28
CA GLY A 311 -6.07 -6.13 22.17
C GLY A 311 -5.36 -4.97 21.44
N PRO A 312 -4.85 -3.98 22.19
CA PRO A 312 -4.22 -2.76 21.65
C PRO A 312 -2.92 -2.99 20.85
N GLU A 313 -2.33 -4.19 20.87
CA GLU A 313 -1.17 -4.56 20.05
C GLU A 313 -1.41 -5.77 19.12
N SER A 314 -2.65 -6.26 19.01
CA SER A 314 -2.97 -7.45 18.20
C SER A 314 -2.73 -7.22 16.71
N CYS A 315 -3.12 -6.05 16.20
CA CYS A 315 -2.83 -5.64 14.83
C CYS A 315 -1.42 -5.08 14.70
N ARG A 316 -0.74 -5.40 13.59
CA ARG A 316 0.58 -4.86 13.22
C ARG A 316 0.61 -4.52 11.74
N PHE A 317 0.89 -3.27 11.40
CA PHE A 317 0.81 -2.74 10.03
C PHE A 317 1.91 -1.69 9.74
N HIS A 318 1.95 -1.21 8.50
CA HIS A 318 2.78 -0.06 8.08
C HIS A 318 1.89 1.14 7.79
N SER A 319 2.34 2.35 8.11
CA SER A 319 1.55 3.57 7.94
C SER A 319 1.56 4.14 6.52
N ALA A 320 2.41 3.63 5.64
CA ALA A 320 2.61 4.11 4.26
C ALA A 320 2.56 2.95 3.26
N VAL A 321 2.56 3.25 1.96
CA VAL A 321 2.71 2.23 0.91
C VAL A 321 4.16 1.74 0.84
N GLY A 322 4.36 0.51 0.37
CA GLY A 322 5.68 -0.05 0.08
C GLY A 322 6.05 0.05 -1.39
N ASN A 323 7.30 0.42 -1.67
CA ASN A 323 7.97 0.00 -2.89
C ASN A 323 8.39 -1.47 -2.75
N TYR A 324 8.73 -2.13 -3.86
CA TYR A 324 8.90 -3.59 -3.98
C TYR A 324 9.61 -4.31 -2.81
N ASP A 325 10.58 -3.68 -2.14
CA ASP A 325 11.27 -4.25 -0.96
C ASP A 325 11.15 -3.44 0.36
N ARG A 326 10.55 -2.23 0.37
CA ARG A 326 10.60 -1.31 1.54
C ARG A 326 9.40 -0.37 1.65
N TYR A 327 8.93 -0.16 2.88
CA TYR A 327 7.89 0.80 3.22
C TYR A 327 8.41 2.21 3.48
N HIS A 328 7.77 3.23 2.92
CA HIS A 328 8.23 4.62 3.01
C HIS A 328 8.37 5.12 4.46
N CYS A 329 7.48 4.69 5.36
CA CYS A 329 7.41 5.13 6.75
C CYS A 329 8.60 4.72 7.64
N CYS A 330 9.29 3.62 7.34
CA CYS A 330 10.36 3.10 8.21
C CYS A 330 11.53 2.43 7.47
N GLN A 331 11.46 2.32 6.14
CA GLN A 331 12.44 1.66 5.26
C GLN A 331 12.71 0.17 5.59
N LYS A 332 11.79 -0.48 6.31
CA LYS A 332 11.83 -1.91 6.66
C LYS A 332 10.68 -2.66 6.00
N THR A 333 10.81 -3.99 5.91
CA THR A 333 9.73 -4.90 5.50
C THR A 333 8.80 -5.26 6.66
N SER A 334 9.32 -5.38 7.88
CA SER A 334 8.55 -5.72 9.08
C SER A 334 7.68 -4.56 9.57
N PRO A 335 6.40 -4.81 9.96
CA PRO A 335 5.47 -3.77 10.42
C PRO A 335 6.04 -2.87 11.52
N CYS A 336 5.84 -1.56 11.39
CA CYS A 336 6.34 -0.57 12.35
C CYS A 336 5.27 0.02 13.28
N GLN A 337 3.97 -0.15 12.96
CA GLN A 337 2.85 0.29 13.79
C GLN A 337 2.14 -0.89 14.45
N LYS A 338 1.50 -0.62 15.59
CA LYS A 338 0.66 -1.57 16.33
C LYS A 338 -0.68 -0.91 16.69
N GLY A 339 -1.72 -1.70 16.84
CA GLY A 339 -3.03 -1.21 17.27
C GLY A 339 -4.04 -2.34 17.49
N TYR A 340 -5.29 -1.95 17.70
CA TYR A 340 -6.44 -2.85 17.57
C TYR A 340 -6.68 -3.20 16.10
N HIS A 341 -7.13 -4.43 15.84
CA HIS A 341 -7.68 -4.80 14.54
C HIS A 341 -8.98 -4.02 14.26
N GLN A 342 -9.22 -3.74 12.98
CA GLN A 342 -10.41 -3.02 12.50
C GLN A 342 -11.07 -3.80 11.35
N PRO A 343 -12.39 -4.00 11.35
CA PRO A 343 -13.09 -4.78 10.32
C PRO A 343 -13.42 -3.96 9.07
N GLU A 344 -13.30 -2.63 9.14
CA GLU A 344 -13.74 -1.68 8.12
C GLU A 344 -12.66 -0.63 7.85
N HIS A 345 -12.60 -0.14 6.61
CA HIS A 345 -11.65 0.90 6.22
C HIS A 345 -12.04 2.26 6.81
N HIS A 346 -11.06 2.97 7.39
CA HIS A 346 -11.30 4.22 8.10
C HIS A 346 -10.22 5.28 7.81
N SER A 347 -10.59 6.55 7.95
CA SER A 347 -9.67 7.68 7.75
C SER A 347 -8.83 8.05 8.98
N LYS A 348 -9.18 7.52 10.17
CA LYS A 348 -8.65 7.92 11.49
C LYS A 348 -7.12 7.91 11.65
N TYR A 349 -6.42 7.03 10.94
CA TYR A 349 -4.96 6.95 10.91
C TYR A 349 -4.49 6.20 9.66
N PRO A 350 -3.33 6.54 9.08
CA PRO A 350 -2.89 6.00 7.80
C PRO A 350 -2.32 4.58 7.91
N TYR A 351 -2.62 3.73 6.93
CA TYR A 351 -2.07 2.37 6.80
C TYR A 351 -1.99 1.90 5.35
N SER A 352 -1.04 1.01 5.03
CA SER A 352 -0.70 0.58 3.66
C SER A 352 -1.90 0.13 2.82
N SER A 353 -2.73 -0.76 3.37
CA SER A 353 -3.88 -1.35 2.66
C SER A 353 -4.99 -0.33 2.42
N PHE A 354 -5.08 0.75 3.23
CA PHE A 354 -6.02 1.85 3.00
C PHE A 354 -5.72 2.59 1.69
N PHE A 355 -4.44 2.87 1.41
CA PHE A 355 -4.07 3.58 0.19
C PHE A 355 -4.38 2.76 -1.06
N LEU A 356 -4.08 1.45 -1.05
CA LEU A 356 -4.44 0.55 -2.15
C LEU A 356 -5.96 0.48 -2.38
N TRP A 357 -6.75 0.33 -1.30
CA TRP A 357 -8.22 0.33 -1.35
C TRP A 357 -8.77 1.67 -1.88
N SER A 358 -8.34 2.79 -1.30
CA SER A 358 -8.80 4.13 -1.66
C SER A 358 -8.43 4.51 -3.09
N TYR A 359 -7.24 4.18 -3.59
CA TYR A 359 -6.87 4.37 -5.00
C TYR A 359 -7.73 3.50 -5.93
N GLY A 360 -8.07 2.27 -5.51
CA GLY A 360 -8.99 1.38 -6.22
C GLY A 360 -10.41 1.96 -6.38
N ILE A 361 -10.84 2.85 -5.50
CA ILE A 361 -12.12 3.57 -5.56
C ILE A 361 -11.98 4.94 -6.26
N LEU A 362 -10.94 5.71 -5.95
CA LEU A 362 -10.84 7.13 -6.32
C LEU A 362 -10.22 7.41 -7.70
N ALA A 363 -9.43 6.47 -8.25
CA ALA A 363 -8.75 6.64 -9.53
C ALA A 363 -9.58 6.20 -10.76
N PRO A 364 -10.39 5.12 -10.71
CA PRO A 364 -11.25 4.75 -11.83
C PRO A 364 -12.40 5.74 -12.04
N LYS A 365 -13.00 5.69 -13.23
CA LYS A 365 -14.19 6.50 -13.58
C LYS A 365 -15.52 5.77 -13.39
N ASP A 366 -15.50 4.45 -13.21
CA ASP A 366 -16.66 3.56 -13.13
C ASP A 366 -17.05 3.15 -11.70
N THR A 367 -16.29 3.62 -10.70
CA THR A 367 -16.45 3.30 -9.28
C THR A 367 -17.33 4.27 -8.52
N VAL A 368 -17.34 5.56 -8.88
CA VAL A 368 -18.05 6.63 -8.15
C VAL A 368 -18.75 7.59 -9.12
N ALA A 369 -20.06 7.77 -8.95
CA ALA A 369 -20.79 8.89 -9.56
C ALA A 369 -20.65 10.11 -8.66
N TYR A 370 -19.65 10.95 -8.92
CA TYR A 370 -19.47 12.20 -8.20
C TYR A 370 -20.64 13.17 -8.50
N TRP A 371 -21.38 13.56 -7.47
CA TRP A 371 -22.35 14.65 -7.55
C TRP A 371 -21.61 15.99 -7.55
N VAL A 372 -20.58 16.12 -6.71
CA VAL A 372 -19.69 17.28 -6.69
C VAL A 372 -18.23 16.83 -6.59
N ASN A 373 -17.38 17.43 -7.41
CA ASN A 373 -15.93 17.26 -7.39
C ASN A 373 -15.28 18.62 -7.60
N ILE A 374 -14.76 19.21 -6.52
CA ILE A 374 -14.04 20.47 -6.53
C ILE A 374 -12.55 20.14 -6.42
N LYS A 375 -11.77 20.46 -7.46
CA LYS A 375 -10.30 20.47 -7.39
C LYS A 375 -9.80 21.88 -7.62
N GLU A 376 -9.16 22.45 -6.61
CA GLU A 376 -8.52 23.75 -6.65
C GLU A 376 -7.00 23.57 -6.67
N ILE A 377 -6.32 24.21 -7.63
CA ILE A 377 -4.86 24.06 -7.83
C ILE A 377 -4.20 25.37 -7.44
N ASP A 378 -3.23 25.28 -6.53
CA ASP A 378 -2.43 26.42 -6.10
C ASP A 378 -1.52 26.87 -7.27
N LEU A 379 -1.78 28.06 -7.80
CA LEU A 379 -0.98 28.60 -8.91
C LEU A 379 0.43 29.06 -8.47
N GLU A 380 0.67 29.18 -7.16
CA GLU A 380 2.00 29.56 -6.63
C GLU A 380 2.95 28.38 -6.44
N LYS A 381 2.49 27.13 -6.64
CA LYS A 381 3.28 25.92 -6.42
C LYS A 381 3.50 25.16 -7.73
N ASP A 382 4.75 24.76 -7.98
CA ASP A 382 5.12 24.07 -9.22
C ASP A 382 4.44 22.68 -9.32
N ASP A 383 4.20 21.96 -8.21
CA ASP A 383 3.60 20.61 -8.19
C ASP A 383 2.04 20.61 -8.21
N ASP A 384 1.45 20.03 -9.27
CA ASP A 384 0.00 19.86 -9.50
C ASP A 384 -0.72 18.94 -8.50
N THR A 385 0.03 18.22 -7.67
CA THR A 385 -0.50 17.36 -6.61
C THR A 385 -0.68 18.10 -5.28
N ILE A 386 -0.20 19.34 -5.15
CA ILE A 386 -0.41 20.23 -3.99
C ILE A 386 -1.64 21.14 -4.19
N GLY A 387 -2.67 20.60 -4.84
CA GLY A 387 -3.99 21.21 -4.85
C GLY A 387 -4.73 21.00 -3.52
N GLN A 388 -5.92 21.57 -3.44
CA GLN A 388 -6.91 21.23 -2.44
C GLN A 388 -8.13 20.62 -3.14
N VAL A 389 -8.67 19.55 -2.57
CA VAL A 389 -9.71 18.75 -3.23
C VAL A 389 -10.78 18.35 -2.24
N VAL A 390 -12.03 18.39 -2.68
CA VAL A 390 -13.15 17.82 -1.94
C VAL A 390 -14.17 17.23 -2.92
N ARG A 391 -14.70 16.06 -2.59
CA ARG A 391 -15.60 15.30 -3.47
C ARG A 391 -16.71 14.62 -2.67
N VAL A 392 -17.90 14.60 -3.22
CA VAL A 392 -19.05 13.84 -2.71
C VAL A 392 -19.74 13.16 -3.89
N GLY A 393 -20.14 11.90 -3.71
CA GLY A 393 -20.83 11.14 -4.76
C GLY A 393 -21.40 9.83 -4.29
N GLN A 394 -22.13 9.15 -5.17
CA GLN A 394 -22.61 7.79 -4.95
C GLN A 394 -21.51 6.78 -5.29
N LEU A 395 -21.22 5.85 -4.38
CA LEU A 395 -20.36 4.70 -4.66
C LEU A 395 -21.12 3.69 -5.52
N ILE A 396 -20.62 3.43 -6.73
CA ILE A 396 -21.20 2.49 -7.70
C ILE A 396 -20.51 1.12 -7.60
N ARG A 397 -19.19 1.08 -7.41
CA ARG A 397 -18.38 -0.15 -7.32
C ARG A 397 -17.23 0.01 -6.34
N TRP A 398 -16.89 -1.06 -5.63
CA TRP A 398 -15.70 -1.11 -4.75
C TRP A 398 -14.36 -1.12 -5.50
N ARG A 399 -14.37 -1.49 -6.78
CA ARG A 399 -13.20 -1.45 -7.70
C ARG A 399 -13.66 -1.34 -9.14
N SER A 400 -12.79 -0.83 -10.02
CA SER A 400 -13.03 -0.81 -11.46
C SER A 400 -13.37 -2.21 -11.99
N TRP A 401 -14.39 -2.32 -12.84
CA TRP A 401 -14.92 -3.59 -13.38
C TRP A 401 -15.40 -4.61 -12.32
N GLY A 402 -15.57 -4.21 -11.05
CA GLY A 402 -16.17 -5.04 -10.00
C GLY A 402 -17.69 -5.17 -10.15
N GLU A 403 -18.37 -5.79 -9.18
CA GLU A 403 -19.84 -5.80 -9.15
C GLU A 403 -20.42 -4.40 -8.81
N LEU A 404 -21.69 -4.19 -9.13
CA LEU A 404 -22.43 -2.98 -8.73
C LEU A 404 -22.82 -3.09 -7.25
N VAL A 405 -22.62 -2.01 -6.50
CA VAL A 405 -23.18 -1.87 -5.15
C VAL A 405 -24.71 -1.75 -5.28
N THR A 406 -25.44 -2.63 -4.60
CA THR A 406 -26.92 -2.68 -4.64
C THR A 406 -27.59 -1.78 -3.61
N THR A 407 -26.90 -1.47 -2.51
CA THR A 407 -27.33 -0.50 -1.50
C THR A 407 -26.90 0.93 -1.87
N PRO A 408 -27.69 1.97 -1.55
CA PRO A 408 -27.24 3.33 -1.72
C PRO A 408 -26.13 3.64 -0.71
N LEU A 409 -24.93 3.95 -1.21
CA LEU A 409 -23.77 4.33 -0.40
C LEU A 409 -23.22 5.67 -0.91
N MET A 410 -22.99 6.61 0.00
CA MET A 410 -22.41 7.92 -0.28
C MET A 410 -20.93 7.94 0.10
N LEU A 411 -20.05 8.34 -0.83
CA LEU A 411 -18.64 8.56 -0.57
C LEU A 411 -18.38 10.05 -0.29
N VAL A 412 -17.73 10.36 0.82
CA VAL A 412 -17.24 11.71 1.15
C VAL A 412 -15.72 11.69 1.20
N ASN A 413 -15.08 12.60 0.46
CA ASN A 413 -13.63 12.75 0.38
C ASN A 413 -13.23 14.22 0.60
N VAL A 414 -12.40 14.50 1.61
CA VAL A 414 -11.85 15.82 1.91
C VAL A 414 -10.33 15.72 1.98
N GLY A 415 -9.62 16.45 1.11
CA GLY A 415 -8.16 16.43 1.02
C GLY A 415 -7.60 15.38 0.05
N HIS A 416 -6.29 15.44 -0.18
CA HIS A 416 -5.59 14.48 -1.02
C HIS A 416 -5.21 13.24 -0.19
N VAL A 417 -5.77 12.08 -0.54
CA VAL A 417 -5.44 10.81 0.12
C VAL A 417 -4.02 10.40 -0.24
N LYS A 418 -3.06 10.75 0.62
CA LYS A 418 -1.64 10.38 0.62
C LYS A 418 -1.18 10.22 2.08
N ASP A 419 -0.10 9.49 2.32
CA ASP A 419 0.44 9.23 3.66
C ASP A 419 1.09 10.45 4.34
N ASP A 420 1.43 11.48 3.58
CA ASP A 420 2.09 12.72 4.04
C ASP A 420 1.13 13.90 4.26
N MET A 421 -0.17 13.75 3.97
CA MET A 421 -1.17 14.82 4.06
C MET A 421 -2.37 14.44 4.93
N PRO A 422 -2.97 15.38 5.67
CA PRO A 422 -4.27 15.15 6.29
C PRO A 422 -5.34 14.93 5.21
N TYR A 423 -6.15 13.89 5.38
CA TYR A 423 -7.28 13.58 4.51
C TYR A 423 -8.40 12.93 5.31
N TYR A 424 -9.59 12.94 4.73
CA TYR A 424 -10.76 12.20 5.19
C TYR A 424 -11.41 11.52 4.00
N LEU A 425 -11.69 10.22 4.13
CA LEU A 425 -12.36 9.42 3.11
C LEU A 425 -13.17 8.35 3.81
N GLU A 426 -14.49 8.50 3.82
CA GLU A 426 -15.42 7.54 4.44
C GLU A 426 -16.64 7.32 3.54
N VAL A 427 -17.27 6.15 3.73
CA VAL A 427 -18.47 5.70 3.03
C VAL A 427 -19.61 5.67 4.04
N PHE A 428 -20.70 6.34 3.69
CA PHE A 428 -21.92 6.42 4.49
C PHE A 428 -23.04 5.58 3.88
N ASP A 429 -23.72 4.84 4.74
CA ASP A 429 -25.05 4.29 4.50
C ASP A 429 -26.11 5.08 5.30
N VAL A 430 -27.38 4.71 5.15
CA VAL A 430 -28.49 5.44 5.80
C VAL A 430 -28.41 5.36 7.34
N ALA A 431 -27.92 4.24 7.88
CA ALA A 431 -27.80 4.03 9.33
C ALA A 431 -26.68 4.88 9.95
N SER A 432 -25.50 4.87 9.35
CA SER A 432 -24.36 5.70 9.77
C SER A 432 -24.62 7.19 9.62
N LEU A 433 -25.41 7.63 8.62
CA LEU A 433 -25.85 9.02 8.53
C LEU A 433 -26.80 9.41 9.68
N GLU A 434 -27.74 8.54 10.05
CA GLU A 434 -28.64 8.76 11.19
C GLU A 434 -27.90 8.76 12.54
N ASP A 435 -26.87 7.94 12.71
CA ASP A 435 -26.00 8.00 13.90
C ASP A 435 -25.11 9.25 13.92
N THR A 436 -24.65 9.69 12.75
CA THR A 436 -23.96 10.99 12.58
C THR A 436 -24.89 12.15 12.98
N ARG A 437 -26.17 12.12 12.58
CA ARG A 437 -27.19 13.09 13.00
C ARG A 437 -27.35 13.13 14.52
N LYS A 438 -27.49 11.97 15.17
CA LYS A 438 -27.57 11.88 16.65
C LYS A 438 -26.32 12.42 17.33
N MET A 439 -25.14 12.24 16.74
CA MET A 439 -23.90 12.82 17.24
C MET A 439 -23.91 14.35 17.14
N ILE A 440 -24.24 14.91 15.97
CA ILE A 440 -24.32 16.37 15.76
C ILE A 440 -25.30 17.00 16.76
N LEU A 441 -26.47 16.40 16.97
CA LEU A 441 -27.48 16.90 17.92
C LEU A 441 -27.01 16.85 19.40
N ARG A 442 -25.99 16.04 19.72
CA ARG A 442 -25.40 15.96 21.07
C ARG A 442 -24.19 16.88 21.24
N THR A 443 -23.37 17.08 20.21
CA THR A 443 -22.09 17.83 20.30
C THR A 443 -22.15 19.24 19.72
N GLY A 444 -23.12 19.54 18.85
CA GLY A 444 -23.16 20.75 18.04
C GLY A 444 -22.13 20.78 16.91
N GLN A 445 -21.30 19.74 16.75
CA GLN A 445 -20.19 19.73 15.79
C GLN A 445 -20.64 19.24 14.41
N THR A 446 -20.79 20.18 13.46
CA THR A 446 -21.16 19.88 12.06
C THR A 446 -19.97 19.67 11.13
N CYS A 447 -18.76 20.10 11.50
CA CYS A 447 -17.56 19.90 10.67
C CYS A 447 -17.23 18.41 10.54
N ILE A 448 -17.23 17.91 9.30
CA ILE A 448 -16.83 16.52 8.95
C ILE A 448 -15.32 16.40 9.09
N PHE A 449 -14.60 17.24 8.36
CA PHE A 449 -13.14 17.30 8.36
C PHE A 449 -12.66 18.62 7.77
N ARG A 450 -11.53 19.11 8.28
CA ARG A 450 -10.74 20.20 7.71
C ARG A 450 -9.32 19.68 7.58
N ASN A 451 -8.74 19.70 6.38
CA ASN A 451 -7.43 19.09 6.15
C ASN A 451 -6.22 19.98 6.50
N ALA A 452 -6.47 21.09 7.20
CA ALA A 452 -5.48 22.01 7.70
C ALA A 452 -5.92 22.52 9.10
N PRO A 453 -4.99 22.96 9.96
CA PRO A 453 -5.33 23.58 11.25
C PRO A 453 -6.30 24.76 11.09
N GLU A 454 -7.03 25.12 12.15
CA GLU A 454 -7.91 26.30 12.14
C GLU A 454 -7.16 27.62 11.91
N THR A 455 -5.89 27.68 12.33
CA THR A 455 -4.98 28.82 12.09
C THR A 455 -4.58 28.97 10.63
N GLU A 456 -4.64 27.89 9.84
CA GLU A 456 -4.28 27.90 8.42
C GLU A 456 -5.49 28.35 7.59
N THR A 457 -5.43 29.59 7.09
CA THR A 457 -6.53 30.25 6.38
C THR A 457 -6.25 30.51 4.90
N ALA A 458 -5.02 30.26 4.43
CA ALA A 458 -4.64 30.45 3.04
C ALA A 458 -4.92 29.22 2.18
N ALA A 459 -4.65 28.00 2.69
CA ALA A 459 -4.89 26.77 1.93
C ALA A 459 -5.56 25.66 2.77
N PHE A 460 -6.80 25.28 2.42
CA PHE A 460 -7.53 24.18 3.06
C PHE A 460 -8.65 23.63 2.16
N SER A 461 -9.06 22.39 2.43
CA SER A 461 -10.34 21.81 2.04
C SER A 461 -11.10 21.38 3.29
N MET A 462 -12.42 21.52 3.26
CA MET A 462 -13.30 21.30 4.41
C MET A 462 -14.67 20.81 3.96
N GLY A 463 -15.23 19.85 4.70
CA GLY A 463 -16.62 19.42 4.58
C GLY A 463 -17.36 19.68 5.89
N GLU A 464 -18.59 20.20 5.80
CA GLU A 464 -19.47 20.47 6.92
C GLU A 464 -20.87 19.92 6.63
N TRP A 465 -21.48 19.23 7.59
CA TRP A 465 -22.89 18.85 7.51
C TRP A 465 -23.80 20.08 7.55
N VAL A 466 -24.81 20.11 6.70
CA VAL A 466 -25.88 21.11 6.73
C VAL A 466 -27.09 20.47 7.41
N MET A 467 -27.53 21.10 8.50
CA MET A 467 -28.72 20.71 9.25
C MET A 467 -29.91 21.56 8.79
N ASP A 468 -31.04 20.91 8.54
CA ASP A 468 -32.33 21.58 8.39
C ASP A 468 -32.82 22.09 9.75
N GLN A 469 -33.20 23.37 9.82
CA GLN A 469 -33.53 24.03 11.09
C GLN A 469 -34.85 23.55 11.68
N GLU A 470 -35.83 23.18 10.85
CA GLU A 470 -37.18 22.79 11.29
C GLU A 470 -37.25 21.30 11.66
N THR A 471 -36.69 20.45 10.81
CA THR A 471 -36.76 18.98 10.95
C THR A 471 -35.61 18.37 11.74
N GLN A 472 -34.53 19.13 11.99
CA GLN A 472 -33.32 18.64 12.65
C GLN A 472 -32.74 17.39 11.95
N GLN A 473 -32.86 17.36 10.62
CA GLN A 473 -32.30 16.35 9.72
C GLN A 473 -31.05 16.88 9.02
N ILE A 474 -30.16 15.98 8.58
CA ILE A 474 -29.08 16.35 7.67
C ILE A 474 -29.70 16.56 6.28
N SER A 475 -29.67 17.80 5.79
CA SER A 475 -30.23 18.19 4.48
C SER A 475 -29.17 18.36 3.39
N GLY A 476 -27.88 18.26 3.74
CA GLY A 476 -26.81 18.37 2.77
C GLY A 476 -25.41 18.40 3.34
N ILE A 477 -24.44 18.65 2.47
CA ILE A 477 -23.04 18.86 2.81
C ILE A 477 -22.56 20.17 2.19
N LYS A 478 -22.02 21.08 3.01
CA LYS A 478 -21.31 22.27 2.57
C LYS A 478 -19.83 21.92 2.37
N LEU A 479 -19.36 22.09 1.15
CA LEU A 479 -18.00 21.83 0.72
C LEU A 479 -17.29 23.15 0.52
N THR A 480 -16.14 23.33 1.17
CA THR A 480 -15.32 24.54 1.06
C THR A 480 -13.91 24.17 0.63
N VAL A 481 -13.37 24.86 -0.37
CA VAL A 481 -11.97 24.73 -0.80
C VAL A 481 -11.34 26.11 -0.94
N ARG A 482 -10.06 26.20 -0.61
CA ARG A 482 -9.22 27.38 -0.82
C ARG A 482 -7.78 26.97 -1.04
N VAL A 483 -7.11 27.60 -2.00
CA VAL A 483 -5.63 27.58 -2.13
C VAL A 483 -5.05 28.99 -1.94
N ALA A 484 -3.74 29.08 -1.71
CA ALA A 484 -3.08 30.38 -1.45
C ALA A 484 -3.28 31.38 -2.60
N SER A 485 -3.24 30.91 -3.85
CA SER A 485 -3.51 31.71 -5.05
C SER A 485 -4.96 32.20 -5.22
N SER A 486 -5.90 31.81 -4.36
CA SER A 486 -7.33 32.12 -4.49
C SER A 486 -7.78 33.29 -3.62
N LYS A 487 -8.35 34.32 -4.25
CA LYS A 487 -8.89 35.51 -3.58
C LYS A 487 -10.00 35.19 -2.57
N THR A 488 -10.87 34.24 -2.90
CA THR A 488 -12.02 33.81 -2.09
C THR A 488 -12.10 32.28 -2.11
N PRO A 489 -12.55 31.63 -1.02
CA PRO A 489 -12.79 30.18 -1.03
C PRO A 489 -13.92 29.83 -2.00
N THR A 490 -13.76 28.72 -2.71
CA THR A 490 -14.85 28.05 -3.44
C THR A 490 -15.76 27.37 -2.43
N VAL A 491 -17.05 27.72 -2.41
CA VAL A 491 -18.07 27.08 -1.55
C VAL A 491 -19.17 26.49 -2.42
N CYS A 492 -19.55 25.25 -2.15
CA CYS A 492 -20.69 24.57 -2.78
C CYS A 492 -21.53 23.89 -1.69
N ILE A 493 -22.85 23.94 -1.80
CA ILE A 493 -23.77 23.22 -0.91
C ILE A 493 -24.41 22.11 -1.74
N VAL A 494 -24.24 20.88 -1.27
CA VAL A 494 -24.72 19.64 -1.88
C VAL A 494 -26.01 19.24 -1.16
N PRO A 495 -27.21 19.50 -1.69
CA PRO A 495 -28.44 18.99 -1.10
C PRO A 495 -28.46 17.46 -1.13
N LEU A 496 -28.96 16.86 -0.06
CA LEU A 496 -28.97 15.41 0.15
C LEU A 496 -30.36 14.98 0.65
N ASP A 497 -30.94 13.97 0.02
CA ASP A 497 -32.00 13.16 0.63
C ASP A 497 -31.34 12.15 1.59
N PRO A 498 -31.52 12.24 2.91
CA PRO A 498 -30.87 11.37 3.88
C PRO A 498 -31.43 9.93 3.88
N LEU A 499 -32.62 9.70 3.34
CA LEU A 499 -33.25 8.37 3.26
C LEU A 499 -32.80 7.60 2.01
N LEU A 500 -32.53 8.32 0.91
CA LEU A 500 -32.12 7.74 -0.37
C LEU A 500 -30.61 7.84 -0.63
N LEU A 501 -29.87 8.65 0.13
CA LEU A 501 -28.47 9.04 -0.09
C LEU A 501 -28.22 9.46 -1.54
N LYS A 502 -29.02 10.43 -2.01
CA LYS A 502 -28.95 11.00 -3.36
C LYS A 502 -29.13 12.51 -3.34
N MET A 503 -28.59 13.17 -4.36
CA MET A 503 -28.93 14.55 -4.68
C MET A 503 -30.34 14.61 -5.30
N PRO A 504 -31.23 15.54 -4.88
CA PRO A 504 -32.61 15.63 -5.40
C PRO A 504 -32.71 15.94 -6.90
N ASP A 505 -31.82 16.76 -7.45
CA ASP A 505 -31.74 17.10 -8.87
C ASP A 505 -30.44 16.52 -9.48
N GLU A 506 -30.53 15.71 -10.55
CA GLU A 506 -29.39 15.00 -11.15
C GLU A 506 -28.45 15.87 -12.01
N ALA A 507 -28.01 17.03 -11.50
CA ALA A 507 -26.98 17.86 -12.12
C ALA A 507 -25.64 17.71 -11.40
N SER A 508 -24.71 16.93 -11.95
CA SER A 508 -23.37 16.78 -11.37
C SER A 508 -22.53 18.06 -11.53
N VAL A 509 -22.26 18.73 -10.42
CA VAL A 509 -21.47 19.97 -10.39
C VAL A 509 -19.98 19.62 -10.28
N THR A 510 -19.35 19.38 -11.42
CA THR A 510 -17.88 19.31 -11.50
C THR A 510 -17.31 20.72 -11.59
N TYR A 511 -16.74 21.22 -10.50
CA TYR A 511 -16.10 22.54 -10.49
C TYR A 511 -14.58 22.39 -10.59
N HIS A 512 -14.07 22.63 -11.80
CA HIS A 512 -12.65 22.87 -12.01
C HIS A 512 -12.34 24.35 -11.74
N SER A 513 -11.26 24.61 -11.00
CA SER A 513 -10.97 25.94 -10.50
C SER A 513 -10.88 27.03 -11.58
N ARG A 514 -11.56 28.16 -11.31
CA ARG A 514 -11.40 29.41 -12.03
C ARG A 514 -10.18 30.25 -11.56
N CYS A 515 -9.44 29.80 -10.53
CA CYS A 515 -8.23 30.41 -9.92
C CYS A 515 -8.10 31.95 -10.10
N SER A 516 -9.04 32.75 -9.59
CA SER A 516 -9.11 34.23 -9.52
C SER A 516 -8.34 35.11 -10.56
N GLY A 517 -8.17 34.59 -11.77
CA GLY A 517 -7.31 35.13 -12.81
C GLY A 517 -7.68 34.56 -14.16
N GLY A 518 -8.89 34.91 -14.60
CA GLY A 518 -9.28 34.70 -15.99
C GLY A 518 -8.31 35.40 -16.92
N ALA A 519 -7.85 34.66 -17.93
CA ALA A 519 -7.19 35.24 -19.09
C ALA A 519 -8.20 36.08 -19.86
N TYR A 520 -7.80 37.23 -20.38
CA TYR A 520 -8.62 38.08 -21.23
C TYR A 520 -8.34 37.79 -22.70
N LYS A 521 -9.27 38.19 -23.57
CA LYS A 521 -9.07 38.11 -25.02
C LYS A 521 -8.23 39.32 -25.47
N PRO A 522 -7.20 39.14 -26.30
CA PRO A 522 -6.47 40.28 -26.86
C PRO A 522 -7.34 41.03 -27.88
N ASP A 523 -7.18 42.35 -27.94
CA ASP A 523 -7.88 43.24 -28.89
C ASP A 523 -7.45 43.03 -30.35
N ARG A 524 -6.24 42.51 -30.56
CA ARG A 524 -5.67 42.15 -31.86
C ARG A 524 -4.78 40.90 -31.74
N SER A 525 -4.48 40.26 -32.87
CA SER A 525 -3.52 39.16 -32.91
C SER A 525 -2.13 39.63 -32.49
N TYR A 526 -1.39 38.77 -31.78
CA TYR A 526 0.03 38.99 -31.47
C TYR A 526 0.88 38.79 -32.73
N GLU A 527 1.77 39.73 -32.99
CA GLU A 527 2.77 39.66 -34.04
C GLU A 527 4.08 39.11 -33.45
N PHE A 528 4.82 38.32 -34.23
CA PHE A 528 6.07 37.69 -33.81
C PHE A 528 7.20 38.02 -34.78
N PRO A 529 8.44 38.18 -34.30
CA PRO A 529 9.61 38.30 -35.18
C PRO A 529 9.82 37.05 -36.03
N GLU A 530 10.43 37.22 -37.21
CA GLU A 530 10.86 36.10 -38.06
C GLU A 530 11.91 35.23 -37.35
N THR A 531 11.88 33.92 -37.62
CA THR A 531 12.86 32.96 -37.07
C THR A 531 14.25 33.26 -37.61
N ILE A 532 15.18 33.57 -36.71
CA ILE A 532 16.60 33.75 -37.01
C ILE A 532 17.25 32.37 -37.09
N GLN A 533 17.56 31.93 -38.30
CA GLN A 533 18.35 30.72 -38.56
C GLN A 533 19.81 31.11 -38.85
N LEU A 534 20.75 30.61 -38.05
CA LEU A 534 22.19 30.76 -38.22
C LEU A 534 22.86 29.41 -38.47
N GLY A 535 23.97 29.44 -39.19
CA GLY A 535 24.63 28.25 -39.70
C GLY A 535 23.97 27.71 -40.98
N PRO A 536 24.56 26.70 -41.60
CA PRO A 536 24.11 26.22 -42.90
C PRO A 536 22.90 25.28 -42.77
N VAL A 537 22.05 25.25 -43.79
CA VAL A 537 20.73 24.57 -43.78
C VAL A 537 20.64 23.49 -44.86
N ILE A 538 20.10 22.32 -44.50
CA ILE A 538 19.72 21.25 -45.43
C ILE A 538 18.47 21.72 -46.20
N PRO A 539 18.50 21.77 -47.55
CA PRO A 539 17.35 22.19 -48.34
C PRO A 539 16.08 21.37 -48.02
N ALA A 540 14.94 22.05 -47.90
CA ALA A 540 13.63 21.38 -47.73
C ALA A 540 13.10 20.77 -49.04
N SER A 541 13.62 21.20 -50.18
CA SER A 541 13.34 20.66 -51.52
C SER A 541 14.64 20.52 -52.32
N ARG A 542 14.61 19.72 -53.40
CA ARG A 542 15.69 19.66 -54.41
C ARG A 542 16.03 21.10 -54.86
N LEU A 543 17.32 21.46 -54.91
CA LEU A 543 17.77 22.84 -55.22
C LEU A 543 17.20 23.39 -56.55
N ARG A 544 16.98 22.48 -57.51
CA ARG A 544 16.32 22.69 -58.81
C ARG A 544 16.22 21.34 -59.53
N GLU A 545 15.40 21.24 -60.56
CA GLU A 545 15.40 20.01 -61.38
C GLU A 545 16.73 19.76 -62.12
N PRO A 546 17.12 18.49 -62.34
CA PRO A 546 18.26 18.11 -63.16
C PRO A 546 18.06 18.55 -64.61
N ARG A 547 19.10 19.11 -65.23
CA ARG A 547 19.03 19.53 -66.63
C ARG A 547 19.26 18.35 -67.57
N SER A 548 18.44 18.26 -68.61
CA SER A 548 18.66 17.37 -69.76
C SER A 548 19.69 17.97 -70.71
N PHE A 549 20.65 17.16 -71.16
CA PHE A 549 21.65 17.56 -72.17
C PHE A 549 21.50 16.72 -73.43
N ARG A 550 21.85 17.30 -74.58
CA ARG A 550 21.91 16.57 -75.86
C ARG A 550 23.21 15.80 -75.96
N THR A 551 23.17 14.64 -76.62
CA THR A 551 24.36 13.91 -77.05
C THR A 551 25.26 14.82 -77.89
N LYS A 552 26.57 14.78 -77.64
CA LYS A 552 27.60 15.36 -78.51
C LYS A 552 28.35 14.24 -79.21
N ILE A 553 28.70 14.43 -80.47
CA ILE A 553 29.40 13.44 -81.29
C ILE A 553 30.61 14.15 -81.89
N SER A 554 31.79 13.52 -81.90
CA SER A 554 33.01 14.10 -82.48
C SER A 554 32.98 14.12 -84.01
N SER A 555 32.21 13.22 -84.62
CA SER A 555 32.04 13.06 -86.07
C SER A 555 30.56 12.97 -86.45
N PRO A 556 30.12 13.56 -87.56
CA PRO A 556 28.72 13.46 -88.01
C PRO A 556 28.33 12.04 -88.49
N ASN A 557 29.28 11.10 -88.57
CA ASN A 557 29.09 9.79 -89.19
C ASN A 557 28.58 8.68 -88.24
N ILE A 558 28.55 8.91 -86.92
CA ILE A 558 27.95 7.98 -85.96
C ILE A 558 26.46 8.31 -85.76
N PRO A 559 25.53 7.42 -86.14
CA PRO A 559 24.11 7.58 -85.85
C PRO A 559 23.75 7.11 -84.43
N LEU A 560 24.57 7.41 -83.41
CA LEU A 560 24.30 7.03 -82.03
C LEU A 560 23.61 8.17 -81.26
N LEU A 561 22.47 7.88 -80.64
CA LEU A 561 21.86 8.75 -79.63
C LEU A 561 22.07 8.14 -78.25
N LEU A 562 22.65 8.92 -77.34
CA LEU A 562 22.73 8.57 -75.92
C LEU A 562 21.75 9.45 -75.13
N THR A 563 20.89 8.82 -74.34
CA THR A 563 19.92 9.51 -73.47
C THR A 563 19.91 8.88 -72.08
N PRO A 564 19.67 9.64 -70.99
CA PRO A 564 19.42 9.03 -69.70
C PRO A 564 18.11 8.23 -69.76
N ALA A 565 18.13 6.96 -69.37
CA ALA A 565 16.95 6.10 -69.32
C ALA A 565 16.20 6.26 -67.98
N TRP A 566 16.95 6.55 -66.91
CA TRP A 566 16.47 6.73 -65.54
C TRP A 566 17.25 7.86 -64.85
N GLU A 567 16.69 8.47 -63.80
CA GLU A 567 17.43 9.42 -62.96
C GLU A 567 18.66 8.75 -62.32
N MET A 568 19.73 9.54 -62.14
CA MET A 568 20.91 9.09 -61.40
C MET A 568 20.60 9.06 -59.90
N VAL A 569 21.00 8.01 -59.21
CA VAL A 569 20.80 7.82 -57.76
C VAL A 569 22.14 7.64 -57.05
N ALA A 570 22.24 8.15 -55.82
CA ALA A 570 23.43 8.08 -54.99
C ALA A 570 23.23 7.11 -53.82
N ASN A 571 24.26 6.31 -53.50
CA ASN A 571 24.35 5.39 -52.36
C ASN A 571 23.05 4.62 -52.04
N ASN A 572 22.31 4.18 -53.06
CA ASN A 572 20.96 3.63 -52.95
C ASN A 572 20.87 2.20 -52.38
N ASN A 573 21.93 1.70 -51.76
CA ASN A 573 22.00 0.36 -51.19
C ASN A 573 22.94 0.36 -49.97
N VAL A 574 22.35 0.15 -48.79
CA VAL A 574 23.02 0.17 -47.48
C VAL A 574 24.23 -0.77 -47.42
N LYS A 575 24.18 -1.93 -48.08
CA LYS A 575 25.29 -2.92 -48.08
C LYS A 575 26.50 -2.49 -48.91
N LEU A 576 26.39 -1.39 -49.67
CA LEU A 576 27.36 -0.96 -50.67
C LEU A 576 27.77 0.53 -50.51
N ALA A 577 27.16 1.25 -49.58
CA ALA A 577 27.68 2.51 -49.05
C ALA A 577 28.93 2.24 -48.20
N ASN A 578 29.88 3.17 -48.18
CA ASN A 578 31.06 3.10 -47.32
C ASN A 578 31.43 4.50 -46.78
N ASN A 579 32.51 4.58 -45.99
CA ASN A 579 32.89 5.81 -45.29
C ASN A 579 33.89 6.69 -46.06
N GLN A 580 34.37 6.26 -47.23
CA GLN A 580 35.40 6.96 -48.01
C GLN A 580 34.88 7.51 -49.35
N GLU A 581 33.85 6.88 -49.94
CA GLU A 581 33.42 7.10 -51.31
C GLU A 581 31.90 7.30 -51.38
N ASP A 582 31.47 8.17 -52.28
CA ASP A 582 30.07 8.27 -52.73
C ASP A 582 29.90 7.46 -54.03
N ARG A 583 28.96 6.51 -54.02
CA ARG A 583 28.61 5.65 -55.15
C ARG A 583 27.41 6.22 -55.90
N PHE A 584 27.55 6.42 -57.20
CA PHE A 584 26.46 6.84 -58.08
C PHE A 584 26.08 5.73 -59.05
N ARG A 585 24.79 5.67 -59.40
CA ARG A 585 24.23 4.69 -60.34
C ARG A 585 23.23 5.32 -61.28
N GLY A 586 23.07 4.72 -62.43
CA GLY A 586 22.01 5.06 -63.37
C GLY A 586 22.05 4.14 -64.59
N THR A 587 21.24 4.50 -65.58
CA THR A 587 21.14 3.78 -66.85
C THR A 587 20.99 4.79 -67.97
N TRP A 588 21.72 4.58 -69.06
CA TRP A 588 21.65 5.35 -70.30
C TRP A 588 21.17 4.42 -71.41
N ARG A 589 20.28 4.93 -72.24
CA ARG A 589 19.79 4.27 -73.44
C ARG A 589 20.64 4.71 -74.61
N ALA A 590 21.35 3.75 -75.19
CA ALA A 590 22.09 3.90 -76.43
C ALA A 590 21.20 3.40 -77.59
N LEU A 591 20.79 4.32 -78.46
CA LEU A 591 19.93 4.05 -79.62
C LEU A 591 20.73 4.24 -80.91
N ASN A 592 20.88 3.18 -81.69
CA ASN A 592 21.42 3.26 -83.04
C ASN A 592 20.30 3.73 -84.00
N ARG A 593 20.42 4.97 -84.48
CA ARG A 593 19.47 5.61 -85.42
C ARG A 593 19.65 5.18 -86.87
N SER A 594 20.56 4.25 -87.18
CA SER A 594 20.69 3.69 -88.53
C SER A 594 19.38 3.03 -88.96
N PRO A 595 18.92 3.25 -90.21
CA PRO A 595 17.75 2.54 -90.72
C PRO A 595 18.07 1.05 -90.86
N LEU A 596 17.07 0.19 -90.63
CA LEU A 596 17.19 -1.28 -90.72
C LEU A 596 17.83 -1.76 -92.04
N SER A 597 17.59 -1.04 -93.14
CA SER A 597 18.14 -1.32 -94.48
C SER A 597 19.67 -1.14 -94.60
N SER A 598 20.31 -0.38 -93.70
CA SER A 598 21.73 -0.05 -93.81
C SER A 598 22.68 -1.14 -93.29
N GLN A 599 22.18 -2.05 -92.45
CA GLN A 599 22.98 -2.99 -91.65
C GLN A 599 24.14 -2.38 -90.82
N LYS A 600 24.24 -1.04 -90.69
CA LYS A 600 25.30 -0.36 -89.93
C LYS A 600 25.15 -0.60 -88.42
N GLN A 601 25.85 -1.61 -87.91
CA GLN A 601 26.01 -1.86 -86.48
C GLN A 601 26.98 -0.85 -85.87
N ILE A 602 26.75 -0.48 -84.61
CA ILE A 602 27.67 0.34 -83.82
C ILE A 602 28.29 -0.55 -82.76
N ILE A 603 29.63 -0.59 -82.68
CA ILE A 603 30.37 -1.39 -81.70
C ILE A 603 31.11 -0.43 -80.78
N LEU A 604 30.67 -0.34 -79.52
CA LEU A 604 31.35 0.45 -78.50
C LEU A 604 32.52 -0.35 -77.92
N LEU A 605 33.75 0.15 -78.06
CA LEU A 605 34.96 -0.50 -77.54
C LEU A 605 35.26 -0.08 -76.09
N SER A 606 35.09 1.21 -75.79
CA SER A 606 35.46 1.78 -74.50
C SER A 606 34.39 2.76 -74.00
N VAL A 607 34.34 2.94 -72.69
CA VAL A 607 33.55 3.99 -72.04
C VAL A 607 34.42 4.64 -70.96
N LYS A 608 34.35 5.96 -70.84
CA LYS A 608 35.05 6.77 -69.83
C LYS A 608 34.03 7.64 -69.10
N PHE A 609 34.21 7.76 -67.78
CA PHE A 609 33.38 8.58 -66.91
C PHE A 609 34.24 9.71 -66.33
N GLU A 610 33.78 10.95 -66.48
CA GLU A 610 34.38 12.15 -65.87
C GLU A 610 33.30 12.91 -65.11
N TYR A 611 33.62 13.55 -64.00
CA TYR A 611 32.66 14.34 -63.23
C TYR A 611 33.19 15.75 -62.92
N ARG A 612 32.29 16.65 -62.52
CA ARG A 612 32.62 17.91 -61.83
C ARG A 612 31.44 18.40 -61.01
N LEU A 613 31.69 19.29 -60.06
CA LEU A 613 30.64 20.03 -59.37
C LEU A 613 30.22 21.30 -60.14
N MET A 614 29.01 21.74 -59.86
CA MET A 614 28.42 22.95 -60.44
C MET A 614 29.09 24.22 -59.93
N GLY A 615 30.10 24.67 -60.65
CA GLY A 615 30.93 25.82 -60.32
C GLY A 615 32.38 25.58 -60.76
N GLU A 616 32.80 24.32 -60.81
CA GLU A 616 34.15 23.95 -61.24
C GLU A 616 34.34 24.13 -62.76
N PRO A 617 35.48 24.66 -63.21
CA PRO A 617 35.75 24.89 -64.63
C PRO A 617 36.05 23.59 -65.40
N THR A 618 36.71 22.63 -64.75
CA THR A 618 37.28 21.42 -65.36
C THR A 618 36.52 20.15 -64.95
N TYR A 619 36.64 19.10 -65.76
CA TYR A 619 36.17 17.75 -65.42
C TYR A 619 37.34 16.92 -64.89
N LYS A 620 37.08 16.10 -63.85
CA LYS A 620 38.01 15.18 -63.22
C LYS A 620 37.60 13.74 -63.56
N PRO A 621 38.52 12.77 -63.72
CA PRO A 621 38.16 11.37 -63.86
C PRO A 621 37.45 10.86 -62.60
N VAL A 622 36.49 9.94 -62.75
CA VAL A 622 35.95 9.18 -61.59
C VAL A 622 37.00 8.21 -61.05
N LYS A 623 36.91 7.84 -59.76
CA LYS A 623 37.87 6.94 -59.11
C LYS A 623 37.83 5.53 -59.69
N SER A 624 36.61 5.03 -59.93
CA SER A 624 36.35 3.80 -60.67
C SER A 624 34.94 3.83 -61.27
N PHE A 625 34.70 3.01 -62.27
CA PHE A 625 33.38 2.78 -62.85
C PHE A 625 33.23 1.31 -63.25
N ALA A 626 31.98 0.85 -63.34
CA ALA A 626 31.64 -0.47 -63.83
C ALA A 626 30.31 -0.43 -64.61
N LEU A 627 30.23 -1.20 -65.69
CA LEU A 627 28.95 -1.54 -66.30
C LEU A 627 28.29 -2.65 -65.47
N ARG A 628 26.97 -2.57 -65.33
CA ARG A 628 26.17 -3.47 -64.48
C ARG A 628 25.41 -4.52 -65.31
N ASP A 629 24.73 -5.41 -64.60
CA ASP A 629 23.77 -6.38 -65.13
C ASP A 629 24.27 -7.23 -66.31
N GLY A 630 25.56 -7.60 -66.25
CA GLY A 630 26.22 -8.46 -67.23
C GLY A 630 26.69 -7.76 -68.51
N VAL A 631 26.46 -6.44 -68.67
CA VAL A 631 26.95 -5.69 -69.83
C VAL A 631 28.49 -5.65 -69.82
N LYS A 632 29.08 -6.05 -70.95
CA LYS A 632 30.52 -6.06 -71.19
C LYS A 632 30.82 -5.32 -72.49
N LEU A 633 32.04 -4.78 -72.58
CA LEU A 633 32.58 -4.23 -73.82
C LEU A 633 33.47 -5.32 -74.49
N PRO A 634 33.53 -5.39 -75.83
CA PRO A 634 32.81 -4.54 -76.78
C PRO A 634 31.30 -4.81 -76.82
N LEU A 635 30.50 -3.76 -76.99
CA LEU A 635 29.03 -3.82 -77.04
C LEU A 635 28.50 -3.45 -78.42
N THR A 636 27.83 -4.39 -79.08
CA THR A 636 27.24 -4.21 -80.42
C THR A 636 25.78 -3.78 -80.33
N ILE A 637 25.41 -2.72 -81.07
CA ILE A 637 24.06 -2.16 -81.17
C ILE A 637 23.61 -2.23 -82.64
N ALA A 638 22.61 -3.06 -82.94
CA ALA A 638 22.08 -3.24 -84.29
C ALA A 638 21.31 -1.99 -84.79
N PRO A 639 21.13 -1.79 -86.11
CA PRO A 639 20.31 -0.70 -86.65
C PRO A 639 18.93 -0.63 -86.02
N SER A 640 18.48 0.58 -85.68
CA SER A 640 17.19 0.86 -85.01
C SER A 640 17.00 0.18 -83.63
N GLN A 641 18.04 -0.45 -83.06
CA GLN A 641 18.00 -1.04 -81.72
C GLN A 641 18.32 0.02 -80.65
N ALA A 642 17.56 -0.02 -79.56
CA ALA A 642 17.92 0.62 -78.30
C ALA A 642 18.43 -0.43 -77.30
N ILE A 643 19.54 -0.14 -76.62
CA ILE A 643 20.07 -0.93 -75.51
C ILE A 643 20.17 -0.03 -74.28
N ASP A 644 19.65 -0.51 -73.15
CA ASP A 644 19.84 0.11 -71.85
C ASP A 644 21.15 -0.39 -71.24
N ILE A 645 22.03 0.53 -70.89
CA ILE A 645 23.36 0.27 -70.34
C ILE A 645 23.35 0.77 -68.89
N PRO A 646 23.17 -0.12 -67.89
CA PRO A 646 23.25 0.25 -66.49
C PRO A 646 24.73 0.38 -66.06
N TRP A 647 25.01 1.31 -65.16
CA TRP A 647 26.36 1.63 -64.70
C TRP A 647 26.39 2.03 -63.24
N GLU A 648 27.60 1.98 -62.67
CA GLU A 648 27.94 2.69 -61.45
C GLU A 648 29.33 3.34 -61.56
N PHE A 649 29.55 4.41 -60.79
CA PHE A 649 30.86 5.00 -60.57
C PHE A 649 31.06 5.40 -59.10
N LEU A 650 32.32 5.49 -58.69
CA LEU A 650 32.73 5.93 -57.36
C LEU A 650 33.49 7.25 -57.45
N VAL A 651 33.26 8.13 -56.48
CA VAL A 651 34.03 9.36 -56.25
C VAL A 651 34.39 9.41 -54.77
N ASP A 652 35.59 9.90 -54.44
CA ASP A 652 35.96 10.15 -53.06
C ASP A 652 35.04 11.20 -52.42
N LYS A 653 34.67 10.98 -51.15
CA LYS A 653 33.96 11.98 -50.34
C LYS A 653 34.86 13.20 -50.07
N PRO A 654 34.29 14.37 -49.75
CA PRO A 654 35.07 15.48 -49.19
C PRO A 654 35.91 15.04 -47.99
N GLU A 655 37.13 15.56 -47.83
CA GLU A 655 38.09 15.08 -46.82
C GLU A 655 37.55 15.13 -45.39
N HIS A 656 36.81 16.19 -45.02
CA HIS A 656 36.15 16.33 -43.71
C HIS A 656 35.05 15.26 -43.46
N CYS A 657 34.55 14.59 -44.50
CA CYS A 657 33.61 13.47 -44.40
C CYS A 657 34.31 12.10 -44.38
N GLN A 658 35.60 12.03 -44.71
CA GLN A 658 36.35 10.76 -44.75
C GLN A 658 36.75 10.33 -43.34
N GLY A 659 36.31 9.13 -42.93
CA GLY A 659 36.64 8.55 -41.62
C GLY A 659 35.59 8.72 -40.52
N GLY A 660 34.48 9.43 -40.80
CA GLY A 660 33.29 9.39 -39.94
C GLY A 660 32.67 7.99 -39.89
N SER A 661 31.93 7.68 -38.83
CA SER A 661 31.17 6.41 -38.68
C SER A 661 29.86 6.38 -39.49
N LEU A 662 29.51 7.48 -40.15
CA LEU A 662 28.23 7.69 -40.83
C LEU A 662 28.27 7.25 -42.29
N LEU A 663 27.39 6.29 -42.61
CA LEU A 663 27.13 5.84 -43.97
C LEU A 663 26.15 6.81 -44.65
N ALA A 664 26.53 7.33 -45.82
CA ALA A 664 25.58 7.98 -46.70
C ALA A 664 24.63 6.92 -47.27
N ILE A 665 23.33 7.04 -47.00
CA ILE A 665 22.31 6.10 -47.48
C ILE A 665 21.30 6.90 -48.30
N ASN A 666 21.18 6.56 -49.58
CA ASN A 666 20.36 7.25 -50.60
C ASN A 666 20.78 8.69 -50.96
N TYR A 667 21.81 9.27 -50.33
CA TYR A 667 22.39 10.58 -50.65
C TYR A 667 23.91 10.48 -50.90
N ALA A 668 24.55 11.55 -51.38
CA ALA A 668 26.01 11.66 -51.49
C ALA A 668 26.51 12.97 -50.87
N HIS A 669 27.52 12.88 -50.00
CA HIS A 669 28.11 14.01 -49.27
C HIS A 669 28.66 15.06 -50.23
N LEU A 670 29.32 14.61 -51.30
CA LEU A 670 29.89 15.44 -52.35
C LEU A 670 28.87 16.40 -53.02
N THR A 671 27.57 16.14 -52.89
CA THR A 671 26.51 16.78 -53.68
C THR A 671 25.45 17.53 -52.88
N ILE A 672 25.63 17.65 -51.56
CA ILE A 672 24.66 18.30 -50.66
C ILE A 672 24.44 19.77 -51.07
N HIS A 673 25.52 20.50 -51.37
CA HIS A 673 25.47 21.94 -51.71
C HIS A 673 25.46 22.22 -53.22
N GLN A 674 26.03 21.32 -54.03
CA GLN A 674 26.27 21.57 -55.44
C GLN A 674 25.87 20.34 -56.29
N PRO A 675 25.10 20.51 -57.37
CA PRO A 675 24.83 19.42 -58.31
C PRO A 675 26.12 18.88 -58.95
N LEU A 676 26.21 17.56 -59.08
CA LEU A 676 27.28 16.88 -59.81
C LEU A 676 26.89 16.73 -61.28
N ARG A 677 27.83 17.02 -62.18
CA ARG A 677 27.71 16.74 -63.62
C ARG A 677 28.64 15.61 -63.99
N LEU A 678 28.05 14.47 -64.32
CA LEU A 678 28.73 13.38 -64.99
C LEU A 678 28.79 13.66 -66.50
N ARG A 679 29.95 13.43 -67.10
CA ARG A 679 30.15 13.27 -68.54
C ARG A 679 30.53 11.81 -68.79
N VAL A 680 29.72 11.13 -69.59
CA VAL A 680 30.03 9.82 -70.16
C VAL A 680 30.59 10.05 -71.56
N ILE A 681 31.70 9.40 -71.91
CA ILE A 681 32.31 9.39 -73.24
C ILE A 681 32.43 7.93 -73.68
N CYS A 682 32.05 7.62 -74.91
CA CYS A 682 32.08 6.28 -75.47
C CYS A 682 32.86 6.34 -76.78
N THR A 683 33.84 5.45 -76.95
CA THR A 683 34.60 5.34 -78.20
C THR A 683 34.16 4.09 -78.93
N ASP A 684 33.87 4.23 -80.22
CA ASP A 684 33.52 3.10 -81.08
C ASP A 684 34.74 2.38 -81.68
N ILE A 685 34.51 1.43 -82.57
CA ILE A 685 35.56 0.66 -83.26
C ILE A 685 36.33 1.47 -84.32
N GLU A 686 35.77 2.58 -84.81
CA GLU A 686 36.40 3.49 -85.76
C GLU A 686 37.24 4.58 -85.04
N GLY A 687 37.17 4.61 -83.70
CA GLY A 687 37.86 5.60 -82.86
C GLY A 687 37.09 6.91 -82.70
N GLU A 688 35.85 6.97 -83.20
CA GLU A 688 34.99 8.15 -83.08
C GLU A 688 34.30 8.19 -81.69
N GLU A 689 34.08 9.40 -81.14
CA GLU A 689 33.60 9.59 -79.76
C GLU A 689 32.16 10.11 -79.71
N VAL A 690 31.37 9.52 -78.82
CA VAL A 690 30.02 9.96 -78.46
C VAL A 690 30.01 10.31 -76.98
N SER A 691 29.47 11.46 -76.59
CA SER A 691 29.38 11.87 -75.18
C SER A 691 28.01 12.38 -74.78
N LEU A 692 27.67 12.13 -73.51
CA LEU A 692 26.45 12.59 -72.85
C LEU A 692 26.82 13.24 -71.52
N ILE A 693 26.12 14.32 -71.15
CA ILE A 693 26.18 14.88 -69.80
C ILE A 693 24.90 14.50 -69.07
N GLN A 694 25.03 13.95 -67.87
CA GLN A 694 23.92 13.72 -66.94
C GLN A 694 24.21 14.47 -65.64
N GLU A 695 23.17 15.03 -65.03
CA GLU A 695 23.28 15.83 -63.82
C GLU A 695 22.60 15.10 -62.65
N TYR A 696 23.29 15.02 -61.51
CA TYR A 696 22.70 14.64 -60.23
C TYR A 696 22.46 15.92 -59.44
N VAL A 697 21.20 16.17 -59.08
CA VAL A 697 20.85 17.16 -58.05
C VAL A 697 20.39 16.38 -56.84
N HIS A 698 21.02 16.61 -55.69
CA HIS A 698 20.66 15.96 -54.44
C HIS A 698 19.16 16.15 -54.14
N GLY A 699 18.47 15.02 -53.95
CA GLY A 699 17.09 14.97 -53.50
C GLY A 699 17.04 14.85 -51.98
N VAL A 700 16.10 15.56 -51.36
CA VAL A 700 15.97 15.64 -49.90
C VAL A 700 15.52 14.31 -49.33
N ILE A 701 16.32 13.74 -48.44
CA ILE A 701 16.04 12.48 -47.75
C ILE A 701 16.40 12.66 -46.28
N GLY A 702 15.52 12.21 -45.37
CA GLY A 702 15.76 12.23 -43.92
C GLY A 702 15.54 13.57 -43.21
N ALA A 703 15.42 14.69 -43.92
CA ALA A 703 15.08 15.97 -43.31
C ALA A 703 13.63 15.95 -42.76
N THR A 704 13.48 16.13 -41.46
CA THR A 704 12.16 16.41 -40.86
C THR A 704 11.63 17.73 -41.44
N LEU A 705 10.39 17.72 -41.90
CA LEU A 705 9.68 18.90 -42.39
C LEU A 705 8.65 19.37 -41.35
N PRO A 706 8.31 20.66 -41.30
CA PRO A 706 7.18 21.15 -40.50
C PRO A 706 5.89 20.46 -40.93
N ALA A 707 5.09 20.02 -39.96
CA ALA A 707 3.78 19.46 -40.23
C ALA A 707 2.69 20.55 -40.20
N PRO A 708 1.53 20.36 -40.86
CA PRO A 708 0.44 21.36 -40.87
C PRO A 708 -0.10 21.75 -39.48
N GLU A 709 0.05 20.87 -38.49
CA GLU A 709 -0.34 21.09 -37.10
C GLU A 709 0.74 21.75 -36.21
N ASP A 710 1.93 22.00 -36.74
CA ASP A 710 3.01 22.69 -36.03
C ASP A 710 2.74 24.20 -35.95
N LEU A 711 2.62 24.71 -34.72
CA LEU A 711 2.58 26.14 -34.39
C LEU A 711 3.99 26.75 -34.47
N GLY A 712 5.03 25.96 -34.24
CA GLY A 712 6.42 26.35 -34.42
C GLY A 712 7.32 25.15 -34.72
N PHE A 713 8.23 25.34 -35.68
CA PHE A 713 9.21 24.33 -36.11
C PHE A 713 10.59 24.98 -36.14
N PHE A 714 11.43 24.65 -35.16
CA PHE A 714 12.77 25.21 -34.99
C PHE A 714 13.78 24.08 -35.14
N PHE A 715 14.86 24.29 -35.90
CA PHE A 715 15.77 23.21 -36.24
C PHE A 715 17.22 23.64 -36.34
N VAL A 716 18.13 22.70 -36.11
CA VAL A 716 19.54 22.82 -36.43
C VAL A 716 19.96 21.62 -37.28
N ASP A 717 20.73 21.90 -38.32
CA ASP A 717 21.13 20.91 -39.30
C ASP A 717 22.61 20.56 -39.14
N LYS A 718 22.85 19.26 -38.99
CA LYS A 718 24.17 18.66 -39.15
C LYS A 718 24.37 18.27 -40.60
N ILE A 719 24.89 19.22 -41.37
CA ILE A 719 25.02 19.09 -42.83
C ILE A 719 25.80 17.85 -43.27
N TYR A 720 26.98 17.61 -42.69
CA TYR A 720 27.80 16.43 -43.04
C TYR A 720 27.15 15.10 -42.65
N GLU A 721 26.22 15.10 -41.69
CA GLU A 721 25.47 13.90 -41.31
C GLU A 721 24.15 13.78 -42.11
N CYS A 722 23.82 14.78 -42.94
CA CYS A 722 22.50 15.00 -43.58
C CYS A 722 21.33 14.87 -42.58
N GLN A 723 21.57 15.25 -41.32
CA GLN A 723 20.61 15.07 -40.22
C GLN A 723 20.07 16.42 -39.75
N ARG A 724 18.74 16.51 -39.66
CA ARG A 724 18.02 17.61 -39.00
C ARG A 724 17.60 17.18 -37.60
N THR A 725 17.90 18.01 -36.60
CA THR A 725 17.29 17.89 -35.27
C THR A 725 16.38 19.09 -35.04
N SER A 726 15.17 18.85 -34.53
CA SER A 726 14.14 19.90 -34.39
C SER A 726 13.43 19.88 -33.04
N VAL A 727 12.95 21.06 -32.65
CA VAL A 727 11.95 21.28 -31.61
C VAL A 727 10.65 21.68 -32.31
N ARG A 728 9.60 20.90 -32.07
CA ARG A 728 8.25 21.09 -32.61
C ARG A 728 7.31 21.51 -31.50
N ILE A 729 6.57 22.60 -31.71
CA ILE A 729 5.45 23.01 -30.88
C ILE A 729 4.20 22.81 -31.73
N SER A 730 3.30 21.92 -31.34
CA SER A 730 2.13 21.53 -32.13
C SER A 730 0.82 21.69 -31.37
N LYS A 731 -0.28 21.89 -32.10
CA LYS A 731 -1.61 21.96 -31.50
C LYS A 731 -2.04 20.56 -31.01
N SER A 732 -2.67 20.50 -29.84
CA SER A 732 -3.16 19.24 -29.29
C SER A 732 -4.24 18.57 -30.16
N ALA A 733 -4.08 17.27 -30.38
CA ALA A 733 -5.12 16.41 -30.96
C ALA A 733 -6.25 16.07 -29.95
N TYR A 734 -6.07 16.39 -28.67
CA TYR A 734 -7.04 16.17 -27.59
C TYR A 734 -7.17 17.46 -26.75
N PRO A 735 -7.82 18.51 -27.28
CA PRO A 735 -7.89 19.84 -26.64
C PRO A 735 -8.44 19.78 -25.21
N ASP A 736 -9.38 18.87 -24.94
CA ASP A 736 -9.98 18.64 -23.61
C ASP A 736 -8.99 18.11 -22.55
N ARG A 737 -7.78 17.71 -22.95
CA ARG A 737 -6.75 17.15 -22.05
C ARG A 737 -5.51 18.03 -21.93
N TYR A 738 -5.10 18.68 -23.01
CA TYR A 738 -3.94 19.57 -23.08
C TYR A 738 -4.12 20.48 -24.31
N LEU A 739 -3.53 21.68 -24.29
CA LEU A 739 -3.69 22.68 -25.35
C LEU A 739 -2.67 22.49 -26.49
N LEU A 740 -1.42 22.18 -26.13
CA LEU A 740 -0.30 22.05 -27.06
C LEU A 740 0.71 21.00 -26.60
N GLY A 741 1.40 20.40 -27.58
CA GLY A 741 2.50 19.48 -27.38
C GLY A 741 3.84 20.13 -27.74
N ILE A 742 4.89 19.79 -27.00
CA ILE A 742 6.28 20.17 -27.31
C ILE A 742 7.10 18.89 -27.42
N THR A 743 7.77 18.71 -28.56
CA THR A 743 8.57 17.52 -28.87
C THR A 743 9.95 17.96 -29.36
N ALA A 744 11.02 17.44 -28.74
CA ALA A 744 12.40 17.68 -29.15
C ALA A 744 13.04 16.36 -29.61
N GLY A 745 13.41 16.25 -30.89
CA GLY A 745 13.98 15.02 -31.45
C GLY A 745 13.11 13.78 -31.24
N PHE A 746 13.60 12.81 -30.46
CA PHE A 746 12.93 11.55 -30.13
C PHE A 746 12.33 11.51 -28.71
N ASP A 747 12.40 12.61 -27.95
CA ASP A 747 11.90 12.65 -26.57
C ASP A 747 10.36 12.56 -26.52
N PRO A 748 9.78 12.00 -25.44
CA PRO A 748 8.34 11.94 -25.28
C PRO A 748 7.72 13.35 -25.24
N MET A 749 6.64 13.55 -26.01
CA MET A 749 5.95 14.83 -26.11
C MET A 749 5.50 15.36 -24.75
N ILE A 750 6.02 16.54 -24.39
CA ILE A 750 5.63 17.33 -23.22
C ILE A 750 4.26 17.94 -23.52
N LYS A 751 3.29 17.74 -22.63
CA LYS A 751 1.91 18.23 -22.78
C LYS A 751 1.71 19.45 -21.90
N ILE A 752 1.29 20.56 -22.48
CA ILE A 752 1.00 21.80 -21.76
C ILE A 752 -0.51 22.00 -21.70
N THR A 753 -1.03 22.11 -20.49
CA THR A 753 -2.46 22.33 -20.17
C THR A 753 -2.74 23.81 -19.92
N GLU A 754 -4.02 24.19 -19.83
CA GLU A 754 -4.40 25.55 -19.43
C GLU A 754 -3.90 25.91 -18.02
N VAL A 755 -3.83 24.93 -17.11
CA VAL A 755 -3.36 25.13 -15.73
C VAL A 755 -1.89 25.56 -15.72
N ASP A 756 -1.06 24.91 -16.55
CA ASP A 756 0.37 25.24 -16.69
C ASP A 756 0.57 26.68 -17.17
N LEU A 757 -0.22 27.11 -18.16
CA LEU A 757 -0.18 28.49 -18.67
C LEU A 757 -0.64 29.49 -17.60
N ARG A 758 -1.67 29.17 -16.81
CA ARG A 758 -2.13 30.02 -15.69
C ARG A 758 -1.09 30.10 -14.56
N LYS A 759 -0.36 29.01 -14.26
CA LYS A 759 0.78 29.03 -13.32
C LYS A 759 1.89 29.96 -13.79
N ILE A 760 2.25 29.89 -15.07
CA ILE A 760 3.24 30.78 -15.70
C ILE A 760 2.81 32.25 -15.59
N VAL A 761 1.54 32.57 -15.86
CA VAL A 761 0.98 33.92 -15.70
C VAL A 761 1.06 34.38 -14.24
N ALA A 762 0.59 33.58 -13.28
CA ALA A 762 0.63 33.95 -11.87
C ALA A 762 2.06 34.22 -11.36
N LYS A 763 3.04 33.43 -11.85
CA LYS A 763 4.46 33.63 -11.58
C LYS A 763 4.99 34.93 -12.18
N ALA A 764 4.60 35.27 -13.41
CA ALA A 764 4.96 36.54 -14.04
C ALA A 764 4.35 37.74 -13.30
N GLU A 765 3.08 37.66 -12.88
CA GLU A 765 2.41 38.70 -12.09
C GLU A 765 3.09 38.94 -10.74
N LYS A 766 3.53 37.87 -10.07
CA LYS A 766 4.19 37.94 -8.76
C LYS A 766 5.64 38.45 -8.84
N THR A 767 6.33 38.20 -9.95
CA THR A 767 7.76 38.55 -10.13
C THR A 767 8.00 39.81 -10.96
N GLY A 768 7.00 40.25 -11.75
CA GLY A 768 7.15 41.25 -12.80
C GLY A 768 7.86 40.75 -14.07
N ILE A 769 8.37 39.51 -14.09
CA ILE A 769 9.15 38.95 -15.20
C ILE A 769 8.20 38.33 -16.22
N THR A 770 8.09 38.95 -17.39
CA THR A 770 7.17 38.53 -18.46
C THR A 770 7.76 37.53 -19.45
N GLU A 771 9.09 37.35 -19.48
CA GLU A 771 9.77 36.26 -20.19
C GLU A 771 10.10 35.14 -19.20
N VAL A 772 9.23 34.12 -19.12
CA VAL A 772 9.32 33.07 -18.09
C VAL A 772 10.00 31.82 -18.64
N ASP A 773 11.21 31.50 -18.15
CA ASP A 773 11.89 30.23 -18.45
C ASP A 773 11.06 29.04 -17.94
N MET A 774 10.64 28.18 -18.86
CA MET A 774 9.83 27.00 -18.56
C MET A 774 10.67 25.81 -18.08
N LYS A 775 12.00 25.85 -18.20
CA LYS A 775 12.95 24.79 -17.81
C LYS A 775 12.70 23.40 -18.43
N LEU A 776 12.02 23.36 -19.59
CA LEU A 776 11.74 22.12 -20.33
C LEU A 776 12.94 21.62 -21.16
N GLY A 777 13.98 22.44 -21.31
CA GLY A 777 15.15 22.16 -22.12
C GLY A 777 15.95 20.95 -21.62
N VAL A 778 16.01 19.89 -22.42
CA VAL A 778 16.82 18.70 -22.15
C VAL A 778 18.16 18.83 -22.89
N ARG A 779 19.28 18.67 -22.17
CA ARG A 779 20.63 18.58 -22.75
C ARG A 779 20.95 17.13 -23.10
N ASN A 780 20.50 16.66 -24.26
CA ASN A 780 20.82 15.32 -24.76
C ASN A 780 20.77 15.27 -26.30
N LEU A 781 21.28 14.17 -26.88
CA LEU A 781 21.17 13.85 -28.31
C LEU A 781 21.78 14.88 -29.29
N GLY A 782 22.72 15.70 -28.83
CA GLY A 782 23.49 16.61 -29.69
C GLY A 782 22.82 17.94 -29.98
N ILE A 783 21.76 18.31 -29.25
CA ILE A 783 21.21 19.67 -29.21
C ILE A 783 21.17 20.21 -27.77
N ASP A 784 21.34 21.52 -27.63
CA ASP A 784 20.97 22.27 -26.43
C ASP A 784 19.79 23.16 -26.82
N TRP A 785 18.67 23.11 -26.08
CA TRP A 785 17.50 23.96 -26.35
C TRP A 785 16.92 24.57 -25.09
N ASN A 786 16.36 25.77 -25.24
CA ASN A 786 15.70 26.54 -24.20
C ASN A 786 14.35 27.06 -24.74
N ILE A 787 13.37 27.19 -23.85
CA ILE A 787 12.05 27.72 -24.17
C ILE A 787 11.56 28.63 -23.05
N TRP A 788 11.13 29.83 -23.43
CA TRP A 788 10.49 30.79 -22.56
C TRP A 788 9.04 30.99 -22.99
N ALA A 789 8.14 31.04 -22.02
CA ALA A 789 6.77 31.49 -22.23
C ALA A 789 6.73 33.02 -22.12
N LEU A 790 6.15 33.67 -23.14
CA LEU A 790 5.98 35.11 -23.20
C LEU A 790 4.60 35.49 -22.64
N VAL A 791 4.59 36.29 -21.58
CA VAL A 791 3.38 36.64 -20.82
C VAL A 791 2.96 38.08 -21.07
N ASP A 792 1.69 38.24 -21.47
CA ASP A 792 0.97 39.50 -21.49
C ASP A 792 0.25 39.68 -20.14
N LEU A 793 0.65 40.68 -19.35
CA LEU A 793 0.05 40.96 -18.04
C LEU A 793 -1.28 41.72 -18.14
N SER A 794 -1.50 42.51 -19.21
CA SER A 794 -2.78 43.18 -19.47
C SER A 794 -3.86 42.15 -19.78
N CYS A 795 -3.54 41.19 -20.66
CA CYS A 795 -4.42 40.09 -21.02
C CYS A 795 -4.33 38.87 -20.09
N ARG A 796 -3.46 38.90 -19.07
CA ARG A 796 -3.20 37.80 -18.10
C ARG A 796 -3.02 36.43 -18.78
N ARG A 797 -2.19 36.37 -19.83
CA ARG A 797 -1.98 35.14 -20.62
C ARG A 797 -0.58 34.93 -21.16
N VAL A 798 -0.21 33.67 -21.37
CA VAL A 798 0.88 33.31 -22.29
C VAL A 798 0.39 33.53 -23.72
N TYR A 799 1.06 34.39 -24.47
CA TYR A 799 0.70 34.68 -25.87
C TYR A 799 1.54 33.91 -26.89
N GLY A 800 2.75 33.49 -26.51
CA GLY A 800 3.63 32.70 -27.35
C GLY A 800 4.82 32.12 -26.60
N PHE A 801 5.63 31.36 -27.33
CA PHE A 801 6.80 30.69 -26.83
C PHE A 801 8.01 31.11 -27.65
N LYS A 802 9.03 31.65 -26.99
CA LYS A 802 10.34 31.92 -27.57
C LYS A 802 11.17 30.66 -27.44
N VAL A 803 11.64 30.10 -28.56
CA VAL A 803 12.44 28.87 -28.60
C VAL A 803 13.82 29.19 -29.14
N LEU A 804 14.84 28.76 -28.43
CA LEU A 804 16.24 28.88 -28.80
C LEU A 804 16.87 27.49 -28.85
N LEU A 805 17.49 27.16 -29.98
CA LEU A 805 18.05 25.85 -30.26
C LEU A 805 19.47 26.00 -30.79
N TYR A 806 20.38 25.16 -30.29
CA TYR A 806 21.79 25.09 -30.68
C TYR A 806 22.20 23.65 -30.92
N HIS A 807 23.30 23.44 -31.65
CA HIS A 807 24.09 22.21 -31.48
C HIS A 807 24.61 22.11 -30.04
N GLY A 808 24.40 20.94 -29.43
CA GLY A 808 24.56 20.71 -28.00
C GLY A 808 26.02 20.58 -27.56
N SER A 809 26.27 20.66 -26.26
CA SER A 809 27.63 20.67 -25.67
C SER A 809 28.55 19.48 -26.01
N MET A 810 28.05 18.45 -26.70
CA MET A 810 28.82 17.31 -27.20
C MET A 810 29.46 17.56 -28.59
N THR A 811 29.04 18.59 -29.31
CA THR A 811 29.71 19.05 -30.55
C THR A 811 30.78 20.06 -30.21
N LYS A 812 31.99 19.93 -30.79
CA LYS A 812 33.13 20.81 -30.50
C LYS A 812 32.85 22.27 -30.84
N ASP A 813 32.15 22.52 -31.95
CA ASP A 813 31.91 23.85 -32.49
C ASP A 813 30.41 24.11 -32.66
N ARG A 814 29.91 25.20 -32.06
CA ARG A 814 28.53 25.65 -32.22
C ARG A 814 28.37 26.38 -33.54
N VAL A 815 28.21 25.62 -34.60
CA VAL A 815 28.11 26.12 -35.99
C VAL A 815 26.72 26.57 -36.44
N SER A 816 25.66 26.10 -35.76
CA SER A 816 24.27 26.36 -36.14
C SER A 816 23.41 26.70 -34.92
N ALA A 817 22.46 27.61 -35.11
CA ALA A 817 21.49 28.01 -34.10
C ALA A 817 20.16 28.44 -34.74
N SER A 818 19.06 28.29 -34.01
CA SER A 818 17.73 28.73 -34.41
C SER A 818 17.08 29.47 -33.24
N LEU A 819 16.62 30.70 -33.46
CA LEU A 819 15.82 31.47 -32.51
C LEU A 819 14.52 31.88 -33.19
N GLY A 820 13.39 31.47 -32.65
CA GLY A 820 12.08 31.84 -33.21
C GLY A 820 10.96 31.74 -32.19
N TYR A 821 9.74 31.97 -32.67
CA TYR A 821 8.56 32.14 -31.83
C TYR A 821 7.41 31.26 -32.32
N ALA A 822 6.68 30.65 -31.39
CA ALA A 822 5.45 29.91 -31.68
C ALA A 822 4.26 30.57 -30.97
N PRO A 823 3.12 30.82 -31.65
CA PRO A 823 1.93 31.37 -31.02
C PRO A 823 1.31 30.41 -30.01
N CYS A 824 0.82 30.92 -28.88
CA CYS A 824 0.02 30.15 -27.95
C CYS A 824 -1.46 30.20 -28.38
N PRO A 825 -2.18 29.06 -28.47
CA PRO A 825 -3.62 29.05 -28.72
C PRO A 825 -4.39 29.83 -27.64
N ILE A 826 -5.49 30.48 -28.04
CA ILE A 826 -6.38 31.19 -27.11
C ILE A 826 -7.00 30.18 -26.12
N TYR A 827 -6.96 30.49 -24.82
CA TYR A 827 -7.54 29.70 -23.74
C TYR A 827 -8.37 30.58 -22.78
N GLY A 828 -9.22 29.96 -21.95
CA GLY A 828 -10.08 30.64 -20.98
C GLY A 828 -11.59 30.62 -21.28
N GLY A 829 -12.02 30.10 -22.43
CA GLY A 829 -13.42 30.06 -22.89
C GLY A 829 -13.75 31.10 -23.95
N ASP A 830 -15.01 31.15 -24.38
CA ASP A 830 -15.46 32.03 -25.47
C ASP A 830 -15.90 33.43 -24.99
N ASP A 831 -16.49 33.52 -23.79
CA ASP A 831 -17.04 34.75 -23.18
C ASP A 831 -15.98 35.62 -22.47
N LEU A 832 -14.82 35.82 -23.10
CA LEU A 832 -13.71 36.58 -22.53
C LEU A 832 -13.82 38.08 -22.82
N GLU A 833 -13.79 38.91 -21.77
CA GLU A 833 -13.58 40.36 -21.85
C GLU A 833 -12.31 40.65 -22.67
N THR A 834 -12.39 41.64 -23.56
CA THR A 834 -11.31 41.99 -24.50
C THR A 834 -10.45 43.13 -23.94
N ARG A 835 -9.12 43.01 -24.06
CA ARG A 835 -8.14 43.95 -23.51
C ARG A 835 -7.00 44.28 -24.48
N PRO A 836 -6.38 45.47 -24.37
CA PRO A 836 -5.23 45.83 -25.18
C PRO A 836 -4.03 44.94 -24.88
N ILE A 837 -3.34 44.48 -25.93
CA ILE A 837 -2.14 43.64 -25.77
C ILE A 837 -0.97 44.38 -25.13
N GLN A 838 -0.21 43.67 -24.30
CA GLN A 838 1.10 44.07 -23.78
C GLN A 838 2.12 42.97 -24.10
N TYR A 839 3.14 43.31 -24.90
CA TYR A 839 4.25 42.41 -25.18
C TYR A 839 5.15 42.23 -23.96
N ALA A 840 5.78 41.06 -23.85
CA ALA A 840 6.75 40.77 -22.79
C ALA A 840 8.03 41.59 -22.96
N GLU A 841 8.64 41.99 -21.84
CA GLU A 841 10.03 42.44 -21.81
C GLU A 841 10.96 41.24 -21.99
N GLU A 842 11.56 41.14 -23.17
CA GLU A 842 12.44 40.03 -23.55
C GLU A 842 13.92 40.33 -23.30
N SER A 843 14.66 39.32 -22.83
CA SER A 843 16.11 39.38 -22.83
C SER A 843 16.66 39.32 -24.27
N LYS A 844 17.61 40.21 -24.56
CA LYS A 844 18.32 40.26 -25.85
C LYS A 844 19.34 39.12 -25.96
N ILE A 845 18.85 37.94 -26.31
CA ILE A 845 19.68 36.78 -26.63
C ILE A 845 19.83 36.70 -28.15
N VAL A 846 20.93 37.22 -28.69
CA VAL A 846 21.33 36.96 -30.07
C VAL A 846 22.17 35.68 -30.08
N PRO A 847 21.81 34.63 -30.83
CA PRO A 847 22.59 33.40 -30.87
C PRO A 847 23.98 33.69 -31.45
N THR A 848 25.03 33.32 -30.73
CA THR A 848 26.41 33.40 -31.25
C THR A 848 26.84 32.02 -31.73
N VAL A 849 27.24 31.92 -32.99
CA VAL A 849 27.79 30.71 -33.60
C VAL A 849 29.23 30.97 -34.06
N ALA A 850 30.05 29.92 -34.09
CA ALA A 850 31.36 29.98 -34.75
C ALA A 850 31.18 30.27 -36.24
N HIS A 851 32.15 30.95 -36.87
CA HIS A 851 32.11 31.12 -38.32
C HIS A 851 32.22 29.75 -38.98
N TRP A 852 31.33 29.45 -39.91
CA TRP A 852 31.47 28.29 -40.78
C TRP A 852 32.54 28.62 -41.82
N GLU A 853 33.71 27.99 -41.72
CA GLU A 853 34.73 27.99 -42.76
C GLU A 853 34.53 26.73 -43.61
N ASP A 854 34.30 26.91 -44.91
CA ASP A 854 34.20 25.84 -45.94
C ASP A 854 35.60 25.42 -46.43
#